data_AF-A0A8T4SID5-F1
#
_entry.id   AF-A0A8T4SID5-F1
#
_cell.length_a   1.000
_cell.length_b   1.000
_cell.length_c   1.000
_cell.angle_alpha   90.00
_cell.angle_beta   90.00
_cell.angle_gamma   90.00
#
_symmetry.space_group_name_H-M   'P 1'
#
loop_
_entity.id
_entity.type
_entity.pdbx_description
1 polymer ?
#
loop_
_entity_poly.entity_id
_entity_poly.type
_entity_poly.pdbx_seq_one_letter_code
_entity_poly.pdbx_strand_id
1 'polypeptide(L)'
;MPKRGQITVFIIIGVIILIVAVSLFFLVSTVSSSKEILRPLSTDAISLFVERCLFQTTADGLEIIGKQGGYYQVPAPFKHYPIFTMPYYFHEGNSFIPTEERVKAELEAYIENEIKSCLDLKYFEQQGYQFSFSNSLKSDLIQDQFLTIPSQPIEVKVIFSPAKVQAELHYPFTVGLGLQQKELSSFKTAVDIPFKEIFKTIEGIAQMQQKQLDVLVLGDLLEAASQKNFYLSITTVGEGEVLFNLFFPIKHNELYNYAFLARYPKLDLDKAKIFSPQAELQSEALIYEHHSLEIPLPVLASGPDNFEFIPPADLWQDPNYLSNLNSQDFLASLFSNPSLFSNSAVLYEFENRLGEANFIEQLNQQRNLLNRWADLKGISFGNQGELLSYTNGLITTKGKQSTTFNPADLLGATVLKSGEVQLPSKAVISSANIEKSSGALVINGGSIDLSNAINLENTRVVNAVVFRNSQEIYSQGGEPFFIEANAAGQPTIKGAEVFIAKDGQTELLLTGSLTLLDETSYTLYPDTLLREYRNEQPSLDYAIGRTIHFSMEGGGCAAIKNCIERDPDKSELKVSTDDGQVKIANLGNSLQKLIVDGKGQVEYFENNVQLLFSGKPVTVAGDPSTLRTEVEHIYTRDGKKSIKLLPAAHGIEIQFCLKLCTYQGMLTNEALLAMKNFADTKLRQDQLAQQFGAQYGERNSLRVLGYLDEPTELRIINAIQQAAEKTGLDPNFVAGAFFVEGLHGWISNEYYNNPDAELSAMGSLGADRFGKEEAILRDKGYLRPDFQEGADFSKEELLTSERGEASPRVIFKDVERGVEGAAAMLAYRRDLLKRDLRDNGLNPDDLTRDQLNYWTYVYYNAGSGPPEDPYGKGRAIIKERAKHGAGSLVIPSQKIVNKIVERKVSTEISSELIEIFNPLGNAQRVMATTKLIEEANPVPPEQAKKEIQAKRTQLADTGPGNEFKSN
;
A
#
# COMPACT_ATOMS: atom_id res chain seq x y z
N MET A 1 -11.87 83.41 -22.56
CA MET A 1 -11.99 82.53 -21.36
C MET A 1 -13.44 82.02 -21.35
N PRO A 2 -13.74 80.70 -21.23
CA PRO A 2 -13.47 79.92 -20.00
C PRO A 2 -13.10 78.42 -20.26
N LYS A 3 -11.95 77.95 -19.76
CA LYS A 3 -11.60 76.50 -19.72
C LYS A 3 -11.71 75.89 -18.31
N ARG A 4 -12.71 76.33 -17.54
CA ARG A 4 -12.99 75.77 -16.20
C ARG A 4 -14.21 74.84 -16.15
N GLY A 5 -14.95 74.69 -17.26
CA GLY A 5 -16.14 73.83 -17.34
C GLY A 5 -15.90 72.38 -17.77
N GLN A 6 -14.72 72.03 -18.30
CA GLN A 6 -14.46 70.66 -18.80
C GLN A 6 -14.13 69.66 -17.69
N ILE A 7 -13.52 70.10 -16.58
CA ILE A 7 -13.15 69.20 -15.49
C ILE A 7 -14.39 68.67 -14.77
N THR A 8 -15.42 69.50 -14.60
CA THR A 8 -16.68 69.11 -13.96
C THR A 8 -17.38 67.97 -14.70
N VAL A 9 -17.28 67.93 -16.03
CA VAL A 9 -17.89 66.88 -16.84
C VAL A 9 -17.23 65.51 -16.58
N PHE A 10 -15.90 65.46 -16.45
CA PHE A 10 -15.20 64.22 -16.16
C PHE A 10 -15.48 63.70 -14.73
N ILE A 11 -15.64 64.59 -13.76
CA ILE A 11 -16.01 64.22 -12.39
C ILE A 11 -17.41 63.60 -12.35
N ILE A 12 -18.37 64.20 -13.05
CA ILE A 12 -19.75 63.67 -13.12
C ILE A 12 -19.78 62.29 -13.79
N ILE A 13 -19.03 62.11 -14.88
CA ILE A 13 -18.94 60.80 -15.56
C ILE A 13 -18.31 59.75 -14.65
N GLY A 14 -17.24 60.09 -13.91
CA GLY A 14 -16.60 59.17 -12.96
C GLY A 14 -17.55 58.71 -11.86
N VAL A 15 -18.34 59.63 -11.31
CA VAL A 15 -19.34 59.30 -10.27
C VAL A 15 -20.45 58.39 -10.84
N ILE A 16 -20.92 58.63 -12.06
CA ILE A 16 -21.92 57.77 -12.70
C ILE A 16 -21.38 56.36 -12.92
N ILE A 17 -20.14 56.22 -13.41
CA ILE A 17 -19.50 54.92 -13.61
C ILE A 17 -19.34 54.18 -12.27
N LEU A 18 -18.94 54.89 -11.21
CA LEU A 18 -18.80 54.31 -9.87
C LEU A 18 -20.15 53.78 -9.35
N ILE A 19 -21.22 54.57 -9.49
CA ILE A 19 -22.57 54.16 -9.06
C ILE A 19 -23.04 52.94 -9.85
N VAL A 20 -22.81 52.90 -11.17
CA VAL A 20 -23.17 51.76 -12.02
C VAL A 20 -22.38 50.51 -11.63
N ALA A 21 -21.07 50.64 -11.37
CA ALA A 21 -20.22 49.52 -10.96
C ALA A 21 -20.62 48.96 -9.60
N VAL A 22 -20.89 49.83 -8.62
CA VAL A 22 -21.36 49.45 -7.29
C VAL A 22 -22.74 48.77 -7.37
N SER A 23 -23.65 49.32 -8.17
CA SER A 23 -24.99 48.73 -8.38
C SER A 23 -24.92 47.36 -9.05
N LEU A 24 -24.06 47.20 -10.06
CA LEU A 24 -23.81 45.90 -10.71
C LEU A 24 -23.19 44.89 -9.73
N PHE A 25 -22.26 45.32 -8.88
CA PHE A 25 -21.65 44.47 -7.87
C PHE A 25 -22.70 43.94 -6.86
N PHE A 26 -23.59 44.82 -6.38
CA PHE A 26 -24.68 44.41 -5.48
C PHE A 26 -25.70 43.50 -6.17
N LEU A 27 -26.02 43.72 -7.45
CA LEU A 27 -26.88 42.84 -8.24
C LEU A 27 -26.27 41.45 -8.49
N VAL A 28 -24.97 41.37 -8.76
CA VAL A 28 -24.29 40.07 -8.94
C VAL A 28 -24.17 39.31 -7.61
N SER A 29 -23.91 40.02 -6.50
CA SER A 29 -23.78 39.39 -5.17
C SER A 29 -25.09 38.83 -4.60
N THR A 30 -26.24 39.40 -4.98
CA THR A 30 -27.56 38.94 -4.52
C THR A 30 -28.12 37.77 -5.34
N VAL A 31 -27.59 37.53 -6.56
CA VAL A 31 -27.99 36.40 -7.43
C VAL A 31 -27.15 35.13 -7.17
N SER A 32 -26.12 35.20 -6.32
CA SER A 32 -25.36 34.02 -5.86
C SER A 32 -26.01 33.29 -4.67
N SER A 33 -27.34 33.34 -4.54
CA SER A 33 -28.05 32.35 -3.72
C SER A 33 -27.95 30.99 -4.39
N SER A 34 -27.07 30.15 -3.83
CA SER A 34 -27.08 28.68 -3.90
C SER A 34 -27.70 28.11 -5.17
N LYS A 35 -26.93 28.08 -6.28
CA LYS A 35 -27.06 26.92 -7.15
C LYS A 35 -26.60 25.73 -6.32
N GLU A 36 -27.53 25.10 -5.60
CA GLU A 36 -27.34 23.74 -5.10
C GLU A 36 -26.79 22.95 -6.27
N ILE A 37 -25.52 22.57 -6.18
CA ILE A 37 -24.91 21.65 -7.12
C ILE A 37 -25.72 20.37 -6.94
N LEU A 38 -26.64 20.12 -7.87
CA LEU A 38 -27.45 18.91 -7.95
C LEU A 38 -26.49 17.72 -8.00
N ARG A 39 -26.14 17.18 -6.82
CA ARG A 39 -25.43 15.91 -6.72
C ARG A 39 -26.34 14.85 -7.35
N PRO A 40 -25.85 14.07 -8.32
CA PRO A 40 -26.65 12.99 -8.87
C PRO A 40 -26.99 11.99 -7.75
N LEU A 41 -28.26 11.61 -7.65
CA LEU A 41 -28.74 10.59 -6.73
C LEU A 41 -28.13 9.23 -7.11
N SER A 42 -26.96 8.94 -6.55
CA SER A 42 -26.38 7.59 -6.58
C SER A 42 -27.07 6.74 -5.52
N THR A 43 -27.65 5.63 -5.97
CA THR A 43 -28.35 4.63 -5.13
C THR A 43 -27.56 3.34 -4.99
N ASP A 44 -26.43 3.21 -5.70
CA ASP A 44 -25.65 1.97 -5.75
C ASP A 44 -25.08 1.60 -4.38
N ALA A 45 -24.65 2.61 -3.60
CA ALA A 45 -24.18 2.41 -2.24
C ALA A 45 -25.29 1.90 -1.29
N ILE A 46 -26.53 2.35 -1.50
CA ILE A 46 -27.69 1.92 -0.71
C ILE A 46 -28.08 0.49 -1.12
N SER A 47 -28.14 0.18 -2.42
CA SER A 47 -28.40 -1.17 -2.90
C SER A 47 -27.35 -2.16 -2.41
N LEU A 48 -26.07 -1.83 -2.52
CA LEU A 48 -24.98 -2.68 -2.03
C LEU A 48 -25.04 -2.89 -0.52
N PHE A 49 -25.44 -1.87 0.24
CA PHE A 49 -25.65 -1.99 1.69
C PHE A 49 -26.78 -3.00 2.00
N VAL A 50 -27.93 -2.89 1.32
CA VAL A 50 -29.06 -3.82 1.48
C VAL A 50 -28.69 -5.24 1.05
N GLU A 51 -28.00 -5.41 -0.08
CA GLU A 51 -27.56 -6.72 -0.58
C GLU A 51 -26.54 -7.39 0.35
N ARG A 52 -25.60 -6.62 0.91
CA ARG A 52 -24.65 -7.12 1.91
C ARG A 52 -25.36 -7.53 3.20
N CYS A 53 -26.35 -6.76 3.62
CA CYS A 53 -27.18 -7.08 4.77
C CYS A 53 -27.97 -8.38 4.56
N LEU A 54 -28.56 -8.53 3.37
CA LEU A 54 -29.25 -9.75 2.96
C LEU A 54 -28.30 -10.96 2.91
N PHE A 55 -27.08 -10.78 2.39
CA PHE A 55 -26.05 -11.84 2.35
C PHE A 55 -25.73 -12.34 3.76
N GLN A 56 -25.41 -11.42 4.68
CA GLN A 56 -25.06 -11.76 6.06
C GLN A 56 -26.21 -12.49 6.75
N THR A 57 -27.42 -11.94 6.66
CA THR A 57 -28.62 -12.54 7.28
C THR A 57 -28.93 -13.93 6.71
N THR A 58 -28.71 -14.14 5.40
CA THR A 58 -28.90 -15.45 4.76
C THR A 58 -27.85 -16.46 5.24
N ALA A 59 -26.59 -16.05 5.37
CA ALA A 59 -25.51 -16.91 5.85
C ALA A 59 -25.73 -17.32 7.32
N ASP A 60 -26.06 -16.35 8.19
CA ASP A 60 -26.36 -16.60 9.60
C ASP A 60 -27.60 -17.51 9.75
N GLY A 61 -28.62 -17.28 8.92
CA GLY A 61 -29.82 -18.11 8.88
C GLY A 61 -29.51 -19.56 8.49
N LEU A 62 -28.68 -19.78 7.46
CA LEU A 62 -28.24 -21.12 7.06
C LEU A 62 -27.50 -21.84 8.19
N GLU A 63 -26.66 -21.14 8.94
CA GLU A 63 -25.95 -21.70 10.08
C GLU A 63 -26.91 -22.08 11.22
N ILE A 64 -27.84 -21.19 11.58
CA ILE A 64 -28.81 -21.42 12.65
C ILE A 64 -29.74 -22.56 12.33
N ILE A 65 -30.37 -22.55 11.14
CA ILE A 65 -31.27 -23.64 10.75
C ILE A 65 -30.51 -24.95 10.60
N GLY A 66 -29.24 -24.92 10.16
CA GLY A 66 -28.40 -26.13 10.10
C GLY A 66 -28.24 -26.76 11.48
N LYS A 67 -27.81 -25.96 12.47
CA LYS A 67 -27.68 -26.38 13.87
C LYS A 67 -29.00 -26.75 14.54
N GLN A 68 -30.14 -26.40 13.95
CA GLN A 68 -31.49 -26.66 14.47
C GLN A 68 -32.31 -27.61 13.57
N GLY A 69 -31.65 -28.44 12.76
CA GLY A 69 -32.31 -29.48 11.97
C GLY A 69 -33.28 -28.93 10.93
N GLY A 70 -32.90 -27.86 10.26
CA GLY A 70 -33.68 -27.23 9.20
C GLY A 70 -34.82 -26.33 9.67
N TYR A 71 -34.92 -26.03 10.97
CA TYR A 71 -35.95 -25.15 11.51
C TYR A 71 -35.34 -23.89 12.12
N TYR A 72 -36.01 -22.76 11.92
CA TYR A 72 -35.81 -21.57 12.71
C TYR A 72 -36.72 -21.60 13.94
N GLN A 73 -37.97 -22.01 13.75
CA GLN A 73 -38.92 -22.28 14.83
C GLN A 73 -39.14 -23.78 14.96
N VAL A 74 -38.38 -24.40 15.87
CA VAL A 74 -38.37 -25.86 16.05
C VAL A 74 -39.75 -26.38 16.49
N PRO A 75 -40.47 -27.16 15.66
CA PRO A 75 -41.79 -27.67 15.99
C PRO A 75 -41.68 -28.89 16.92
N ALA A 76 -42.75 -29.17 17.69
CA ALA A 76 -42.82 -30.39 18.47
C ALA A 76 -42.94 -31.62 17.54
N PRO A 77 -42.32 -32.77 17.87
CA PRO A 77 -41.51 -33.02 19.06
C PRO A 77 -40.08 -32.46 18.95
N PHE A 78 -39.59 -31.87 20.03
CA PHE A 78 -38.21 -31.37 20.17
C PHE A 78 -37.69 -31.58 21.59
N LYS A 79 -36.38 -31.42 21.78
CA LYS A 79 -35.74 -31.38 23.09
C LYS A 79 -35.02 -30.04 23.29
N HIS A 80 -35.24 -29.43 24.45
CA HIS A 80 -34.58 -28.18 24.82
C HIS A 80 -33.29 -28.47 25.58
N TYR A 81 -32.19 -27.92 25.10
CA TYR A 81 -30.90 -27.86 25.79
C TYR A 81 -30.64 -26.43 26.24
N PRO A 82 -29.74 -26.19 27.21
CA PRO A 82 -29.50 -24.84 27.75
C PRO A 82 -29.16 -23.77 26.72
N ILE A 83 -28.63 -24.16 25.56
CA ILE A 83 -28.12 -23.26 24.52
C ILE A 83 -28.79 -23.45 23.14
N PHE A 84 -29.60 -24.49 22.94
CA PHE A 84 -30.30 -24.73 21.67
C PHE A 84 -31.49 -25.66 21.84
N THR A 85 -32.43 -25.61 20.90
CA THR A 85 -33.54 -26.55 20.79
C THR A 85 -33.32 -27.43 19.58
N MET A 86 -33.51 -28.74 19.72
CA MET A 86 -33.23 -29.71 18.65
C MET A 86 -34.50 -30.49 18.28
N PRO A 87 -34.92 -30.51 17.00
CA PRO A 87 -36.06 -31.30 16.55
C PRO A 87 -35.73 -32.79 16.59
N TYR A 88 -36.75 -33.62 16.84
CA TYR A 88 -36.63 -35.03 16.48
C TYR A 88 -37.01 -35.21 15.03
N TYR A 89 -36.13 -35.77 14.21
CA TYR A 89 -36.47 -36.24 12.87
C TYR A 89 -37.22 -37.57 12.91
N PHE A 90 -37.01 -38.30 14.00
CA PHE A 90 -37.65 -39.56 14.26
C PHE A 90 -37.99 -39.66 15.75
N HIS A 91 -39.25 -39.90 16.09
CA HIS A 91 -39.70 -40.02 17.48
C HIS A 91 -40.79 -41.08 17.60
N GLU A 92 -40.48 -42.18 18.31
CA GLU A 92 -41.44 -43.25 18.65
C GLU A 92 -42.15 -43.88 17.43
N GLY A 93 -41.43 -44.06 16.33
CA GLY A 93 -41.98 -44.68 15.11
C GLY A 93 -42.50 -43.68 14.08
N ASN A 94 -42.65 -42.40 14.45
CA ASN A 94 -43.08 -41.35 13.53
C ASN A 94 -41.88 -40.56 12.98
N SER A 95 -41.94 -40.22 11.70
CA SER A 95 -40.96 -39.36 11.04
C SER A 95 -41.47 -37.93 10.97
N PHE A 96 -40.56 -37.02 11.30
CA PHE A 96 -40.77 -35.58 11.30
C PHE A 96 -39.65 -34.89 10.50
N ILE A 97 -39.06 -35.60 9.54
CA ILE A 97 -38.05 -35.05 8.64
C ILE A 97 -38.72 -33.90 7.85
N PRO A 98 -38.20 -32.66 7.91
CA PRO A 98 -38.75 -31.56 7.13
C PRO A 98 -38.61 -31.83 5.63
N THR A 99 -39.48 -31.24 4.81
CA THR A 99 -39.26 -31.22 3.35
C THR A 99 -38.33 -30.07 2.96
N GLU A 100 -37.74 -30.12 1.76
CA GLU A 100 -36.89 -29.03 1.23
C GLU A 100 -37.65 -27.68 1.26
N GLU A 101 -38.95 -27.70 0.91
CA GLU A 101 -39.82 -26.52 0.93
C GLU A 101 -40.05 -26.00 2.34
N ARG A 102 -40.15 -26.89 3.33
CA ARG A 102 -40.30 -26.48 4.73
C ARG A 102 -39.04 -25.79 5.23
N VAL A 103 -37.86 -26.38 5.00
CA VAL A 103 -36.58 -25.77 5.41
C VAL A 103 -36.36 -24.43 4.70
N LYS A 104 -36.75 -24.34 3.43
CA LYS A 104 -36.73 -23.09 2.69
C LYS A 104 -37.61 -22.03 3.35
N ALA A 105 -38.85 -22.36 3.71
CA ALA A 105 -39.76 -21.44 4.39
C ALA A 105 -39.25 -21.01 5.78
N GLU A 106 -38.55 -21.89 6.50
CA GLU A 106 -37.91 -21.56 7.77
C GLU A 106 -36.75 -20.57 7.59
N LEU A 107 -35.94 -20.72 6.53
CA LEU A 107 -34.90 -19.75 6.19
C LEU A 107 -35.47 -18.40 5.75
N GLU A 108 -36.54 -18.41 4.93
CA GLU A 108 -37.27 -17.19 4.55
C GLU A 108 -37.78 -16.46 5.81
N ALA A 109 -38.41 -17.19 6.74
CA ALA A 109 -38.88 -16.64 8.00
C ALA A 109 -37.74 -16.10 8.90
N TYR A 110 -36.59 -16.77 8.95
CA TYR A 110 -35.42 -16.25 9.66
C TYR A 110 -34.98 -14.90 9.08
N ILE A 111 -34.80 -14.84 7.75
CA ILE A 111 -34.33 -13.63 7.08
C ILE A 111 -35.34 -12.49 7.27
N GLU A 112 -36.64 -12.73 7.11
CA GLU A 112 -37.69 -11.71 7.30
C GLU A 112 -37.70 -11.09 8.71
N ASN A 113 -37.39 -11.90 9.72
CA ASN A 113 -37.36 -11.45 11.11
C ASN A 113 -36.06 -10.70 11.46
N GLU A 114 -34.92 -11.23 11.03
CA GLU A 114 -33.61 -10.73 11.46
C GLU A 114 -33.07 -9.59 10.58
N ILE A 115 -33.48 -9.51 9.31
CA ILE A 115 -32.93 -8.50 8.37
C ILE A 115 -33.18 -7.07 8.83
N LYS A 116 -34.24 -6.83 9.61
CA LYS A 116 -34.58 -5.52 10.18
C LYS A 116 -33.50 -4.98 11.12
N SER A 117 -32.82 -5.88 11.85
CA SER A 117 -31.74 -5.49 12.77
C SER A 117 -30.51 -4.97 12.02
N CYS A 118 -30.32 -5.43 10.79
CA CYS A 118 -29.17 -5.14 9.96
C CYS A 118 -29.44 -3.99 8.97
N LEU A 119 -30.68 -3.76 8.56
CA LEU A 119 -31.10 -2.65 7.69
C LEU A 119 -31.24 -1.30 8.44
N ASP A 120 -30.12 -0.78 8.97
CA ASP A 120 -30.09 0.58 9.54
C ASP A 120 -29.66 1.63 8.48
N LEU A 121 -30.64 2.37 7.96
CA LEU A 121 -30.42 3.41 6.93
C LEU A 121 -30.06 4.79 7.51
N LYS A 122 -29.95 4.94 8.85
CA LYS A 122 -29.67 6.24 9.49
C LYS A 122 -28.38 6.89 9.02
N TYR A 123 -27.37 6.09 8.67
CA TYR A 123 -26.12 6.60 8.12
C TYR A 123 -26.35 7.40 6.84
N PHE A 124 -27.23 6.94 5.96
CA PHE A 124 -27.59 7.65 4.73
C PHE A 124 -28.50 8.85 5.03
N GLU A 125 -29.40 8.75 6.02
CA GLU A 125 -30.22 9.89 6.45
C GLU A 125 -29.36 11.07 6.93
N GLN A 126 -28.28 10.79 7.68
CA GLN A 126 -27.31 11.80 8.11
C GLN A 126 -26.57 12.47 6.94
N GLN A 127 -26.49 11.80 5.79
CA GLN A 127 -25.91 12.34 4.56
C GLN A 127 -26.92 13.13 3.70
N GLY A 128 -28.15 13.31 4.20
CA GLY A 128 -29.20 14.07 3.54
C GLY A 128 -30.14 13.24 2.66
N TYR A 129 -29.99 11.91 2.64
CA TYR A 129 -30.94 11.04 1.97
C TYR A 129 -32.25 10.97 2.74
N GLN A 130 -33.36 10.86 2.02
CA GLN A 130 -34.70 10.73 2.57
C GLN A 130 -35.29 9.40 2.10
N PHE A 131 -35.84 8.61 3.01
CA PHE A 131 -36.43 7.32 2.68
C PHE A 131 -37.95 7.39 2.84
N SER A 132 -38.69 6.97 1.82
CA SER A 132 -40.15 6.87 1.84
C SER A 132 -40.58 5.47 1.44
N PHE A 133 -41.23 4.75 2.35
CA PHE A 133 -41.65 3.37 2.13
C PHE A 133 -43.05 3.31 1.51
N SER A 134 -43.23 2.55 0.44
CA SER A 134 -44.50 2.46 -0.30
C SER A 134 -45.46 1.54 0.46
N ASN A 135 -46.33 2.13 1.31
CA ASN A 135 -47.41 1.54 2.12
C ASN A 135 -47.26 1.87 3.62
N SER A 136 -47.33 3.15 3.97
CA SER A 136 -48.03 3.53 5.19
C SER A 136 -49.52 3.57 4.84
N LEU A 137 -50.22 2.44 4.94
CA LEU A 137 -51.67 2.52 5.15
C LEU A 137 -51.84 3.41 6.38
N LYS A 138 -52.46 4.58 6.17
CA LYS A 138 -52.84 5.51 7.22
C LYS A 138 -53.63 4.75 8.29
N SER A 139 -52.98 4.27 9.34
CA SER A 139 -53.65 3.99 10.59
C SER A 139 -53.78 5.32 11.31
N ASP A 140 -54.75 6.11 10.83
CA ASP A 140 -55.35 7.13 11.68
C ASP A 140 -55.83 6.41 12.97
N LEU A 141 -55.42 6.95 14.12
CA LEU A 141 -55.86 6.59 15.48
C LEU A 141 -55.18 5.38 16.12
N ILE A 142 -54.08 5.62 16.83
CA ILE A 142 -54.01 5.53 18.31
C ILE A 142 -52.74 6.30 18.74
N GLN A 143 -52.96 7.44 19.40
CA GLN A 143 -51.96 8.08 20.24
C GLN A 143 -51.81 7.21 21.48
N ASP A 144 -50.81 6.34 21.53
CA ASP A 144 -50.11 6.10 22.79
C ASP A 144 -48.70 5.57 22.56
N GLN A 145 -47.81 6.08 23.40
CA GLN A 145 -46.36 5.97 23.33
C GLN A 145 -45.89 4.51 23.35
N PHE A 146 -45.41 4.01 22.21
CA PHE A 146 -44.14 3.28 22.02
C PHE A 146 -44.00 3.02 20.51
N LEU A 147 -42.81 3.23 19.95
CA LEU A 147 -42.52 3.15 18.51
C LEU A 147 -42.77 1.75 17.93
N THR A 148 -43.99 1.45 17.51
CA THR A 148 -44.30 0.34 16.61
C THR A 148 -44.21 0.86 15.18
N ILE A 149 -43.07 0.65 14.53
CA ILE A 149 -42.94 0.86 13.09
C ILE A 149 -43.97 -0.05 12.41
N PRO A 150 -44.88 0.46 11.55
CA PRO A 150 -45.77 -0.40 10.79
C PRO A 150 -44.92 -1.35 9.97
N SER A 151 -44.90 -2.63 10.35
CA SER A 151 -44.14 -3.66 9.67
C SER A 151 -44.73 -3.84 8.29
N GLN A 152 -44.11 -3.24 7.28
CA GLN A 152 -44.36 -3.66 5.91
C GLN A 152 -44.05 -5.15 5.81
N PRO A 153 -44.84 -5.92 5.05
CA PRO A 153 -44.47 -7.29 4.74
C PRO A 153 -43.21 -7.23 3.88
N ILE A 154 -42.08 -7.47 4.52
CA ILE A 154 -40.85 -7.84 3.83
C ILE A 154 -41.15 -9.24 3.27
N GLU A 155 -41.03 -9.41 1.96
CA GLU A 155 -41.17 -10.74 1.35
C GLU A 155 -39.77 -11.23 0.97
N VAL A 156 -39.38 -12.38 1.51
CA VAL A 156 -38.12 -13.04 1.17
C VAL A 156 -38.43 -14.31 0.40
N LYS A 157 -37.71 -14.51 -0.70
CA LYS A 157 -37.75 -15.74 -1.48
C LYS A 157 -36.37 -16.39 -1.53
N VAL A 158 -36.29 -17.63 -1.09
CA VAL A 158 -35.06 -18.44 -1.12
C VAL A 158 -35.09 -19.45 -2.27
N ILE A 159 -33.95 -19.75 -2.87
CA ILE A 159 -33.81 -20.76 -3.92
C ILE A 159 -32.57 -21.61 -3.63
N PHE A 160 -32.78 -22.90 -3.37
CA PHE A 160 -31.69 -23.87 -3.26
C PHE A 160 -31.28 -24.36 -4.66
N SER A 161 -30.12 -23.90 -5.12
CA SER A 161 -29.48 -24.39 -6.35
C SER A 161 -28.44 -25.47 -6.00
N PRO A 162 -27.96 -26.29 -6.97
CA PRO A 162 -26.98 -27.33 -6.69
C PRO A 162 -25.69 -26.85 -6.02
N ALA A 163 -25.23 -25.63 -6.32
CA ALA A 163 -23.97 -25.09 -5.82
C ALA A 163 -24.11 -23.94 -4.80
N LYS A 164 -25.30 -23.34 -4.70
CA LYS A 164 -25.50 -22.11 -3.90
C LYS A 164 -26.94 -21.93 -3.45
N VAL A 165 -27.11 -21.18 -2.36
CA VAL A 165 -28.40 -20.70 -1.86
C VAL A 165 -28.58 -19.26 -2.29
N GLN A 166 -29.65 -18.96 -3.02
CA GLN A 166 -29.98 -17.60 -3.44
C GLN A 166 -31.11 -17.05 -2.55
N ALA A 167 -31.01 -15.80 -2.14
CA ALA A 167 -32.09 -15.09 -1.45
C ALA A 167 -32.44 -13.82 -2.23
N GLU A 168 -33.73 -13.60 -2.43
CA GLU A 168 -34.30 -12.42 -3.07
C GLU A 168 -35.21 -11.72 -2.06
N LEU A 169 -34.91 -10.45 -1.79
CA LEU A 169 -35.64 -9.60 -0.87
C LEU A 169 -36.48 -8.62 -1.68
N HIS A 170 -37.80 -8.67 -1.51
CA HIS A 170 -38.69 -7.64 -2.02
C HIS A 170 -38.99 -6.63 -0.90
N TYR A 171 -38.34 -5.47 -0.97
CA TYR A 171 -38.44 -4.41 0.04
C TYR A 171 -38.51 -3.04 -0.64
N PRO A 172 -39.71 -2.61 -1.08
CA PRO A 172 -39.88 -1.38 -1.85
C PRO A 172 -39.78 -0.11 -1.01
N PHE A 173 -38.84 0.77 -1.37
CA PHE A 173 -38.70 2.11 -0.82
C PHE A 173 -38.18 3.10 -1.85
N THR A 174 -38.60 4.35 -1.72
CA THR A 174 -38.11 5.48 -2.51
C THR A 174 -37.03 6.19 -1.74
N VAL A 175 -35.87 6.37 -2.38
CA VAL A 175 -34.76 7.17 -1.91
C VAL A 175 -34.84 8.56 -2.54
N GLY A 176 -34.82 9.60 -1.74
CA GLY A 176 -34.75 11.00 -2.17
C GLY A 176 -33.44 11.67 -1.76
N LEU A 177 -32.94 12.58 -2.60
CA LEU A 177 -31.85 13.51 -2.25
C LEU A 177 -32.15 14.85 -2.92
N GLY A 178 -32.55 15.84 -2.13
CA GLY A 178 -33.11 17.09 -2.66
C GLY A 178 -34.40 16.84 -3.44
N LEU A 179 -34.44 17.26 -4.70
CA LEU A 179 -35.60 17.07 -5.60
C LEU A 179 -35.58 15.74 -6.36
N GLN A 180 -34.48 14.98 -6.31
CA GLN A 180 -34.35 13.71 -7.02
C GLN A 180 -34.92 12.58 -6.17
N GLN A 181 -35.64 11.66 -6.79
CA GLN A 181 -36.17 10.47 -6.16
C GLN A 181 -35.93 9.24 -7.06
N LYS A 182 -35.64 8.09 -6.44
CA LYS A 182 -35.49 6.80 -7.13
C LYS A 182 -36.06 5.69 -6.26
N GLU A 183 -36.88 4.85 -6.86
CA GLU A 183 -37.45 3.67 -6.20
C GLU A 183 -36.48 2.49 -6.29
N LEU A 184 -36.31 1.77 -5.18
CA LEU A 184 -35.59 0.51 -5.07
C LEU A 184 -36.55 -0.52 -4.46
N SER A 185 -36.59 -1.73 -5.00
CA SER A 185 -37.64 -2.69 -4.58
C SER A 185 -37.24 -4.16 -4.54
N SER A 186 -36.17 -4.57 -5.20
CA SER A 186 -35.71 -5.96 -5.20
C SER A 186 -34.21 -5.99 -5.05
N PHE A 187 -33.75 -6.85 -4.14
CA PHE A 187 -32.34 -7.07 -3.83
C PHE A 187 -32.07 -8.56 -3.85
N LYS A 188 -30.90 -8.97 -4.35
CA LYS A 188 -30.57 -10.39 -4.50
C LYS A 188 -29.18 -10.66 -3.98
N THR A 189 -29.00 -11.86 -3.44
CA THR A 189 -27.70 -12.35 -3.01
C THR A 189 -27.59 -13.85 -3.19
N ALA A 190 -26.37 -14.38 -3.10
CA ALA A 190 -26.13 -15.81 -3.11
C ALA A 190 -25.01 -16.20 -2.15
N VAL A 191 -25.25 -17.27 -1.38
CA VAL A 191 -24.28 -17.89 -0.47
C VAL A 191 -23.81 -19.21 -1.10
N ASP A 192 -22.49 -19.38 -1.25
CA ASP A 192 -21.86 -20.54 -1.91
C ASP A 192 -21.90 -21.81 -1.03
N ILE A 193 -23.10 -22.31 -0.76
CA ILE A 193 -23.33 -23.56 -0.04
C ILE A 193 -24.18 -24.47 -0.94
N PRO A 194 -23.73 -25.70 -1.26
CA PRO A 194 -24.50 -26.67 -2.03
C PRO A 194 -25.60 -27.33 -1.18
N PHE A 195 -26.44 -26.50 -0.53
CA PHE A 195 -27.40 -26.92 0.49
C PHE A 195 -28.37 -27.97 -0.03
N LYS A 196 -28.74 -27.92 -1.32
CA LYS A 196 -29.63 -28.90 -1.94
C LYS A 196 -29.08 -30.33 -1.88
N GLU A 197 -27.80 -30.51 -2.20
CA GLU A 197 -27.15 -31.83 -2.16
C GLU A 197 -26.86 -32.27 -0.72
N ILE A 198 -26.51 -31.31 0.14
CA ILE A 198 -26.34 -31.53 1.59
C ILE A 198 -27.65 -32.05 2.19
N PHE A 199 -28.77 -31.35 1.95
CA PHE A 199 -30.08 -31.69 2.47
C PHE A 199 -30.58 -33.04 1.98
N LYS A 200 -30.37 -33.36 0.70
CA LYS A 200 -30.67 -34.69 0.15
C LYS A 200 -29.89 -35.81 0.86
N THR A 201 -28.65 -35.53 1.25
CA THR A 201 -27.81 -36.48 2.01
C THR A 201 -28.36 -36.67 3.42
N ILE A 202 -28.71 -35.59 4.09
CA ILE A 202 -29.33 -35.60 5.44
C ILE A 202 -30.66 -36.37 5.42
N GLU A 203 -31.52 -36.09 4.45
CA GLU A 203 -32.79 -36.78 4.27
C GLU A 203 -32.57 -38.30 4.09
N GLY A 204 -31.62 -38.68 3.24
CA GLY A 204 -31.27 -40.09 3.03
C GLY A 204 -30.81 -40.79 4.31
N ILE A 205 -29.96 -40.12 5.10
CA ILE A 205 -29.50 -40.60 6.41
C ILE A 205 -30.69 -40.77 7.38
N ALA A 206 -31.54 -39.76 7.49
CA ALA A 206 -32.68 -39.79 8.41
C ALA A 206 -33.70 -40.88 8.03
N GLN A 207 -33.99 -41.03 6.73
CA GLN A 207 -34.88 -42.08 6.22
C GLN A 207 -34.30 -43.49 6.41
N MET A 208 -32.97 -43.64 6.30
CA MET A 208 -32.29 -44.90 6.56
C MET A 208 -32.43 -45.31 8.03
N GLN A 209 -32.20 -44.36 8.95
CA GLN A 209 -32.37 -44.60 10.38
C GLN A 209 -33.83 -44.89 10.76
N GLN A 210 -34.80 -44.30 10.07
CA GLN A 210 -36.21 -44.61 10.27
C GLN A 210 -36.57 -46.07 9.92
N LYS A 211 -35.85 -46.72 8.99
CA LYS A 211 -36.19 -48.09 8.57
C LYS A 211 -35.78 -49.16 9.59
N GLN A 212 -34.82 -48.87 10.47
CA GLN A 212 -34.31 -49.80 11.49
C GLN A 212 -34.54 -49.22 12.88
N LEU A 213 -35.67 -49.59 13.49
CA LEU A 213 -36.20 -48.94 14.69
C LEU A 213 -35.51 -49.33 16.00
N ASP A 214 -34.67 -50.36 15.95
CA ASP A 214 -34.05 -51.00 17.10
C ASP A 214 -32.51 -51.02 17.04
N VAL A 215 -31.92 -50.58 15.92
CA VAL A 215 -30.46 -50.65 15.68
C VAL A 215 -29.96 -49.39 14.98
N LEU A 216 -28.86 -48.84 15.49
CA LEU A 216 -28.11 -47.77 14.82
C LEU A 216 -27.22 -48.41 13.73
N VAL A 217 -27.54 -48.16 12.46
CA VAL A 217 -26.80 -48.75 11.32
C VAL A 217 -25.56 -47.93 11.00
N LEU A 218 -24.51 -48.10 11.81
CA LEU A 218 -23.28 -47.33 11.65
C LEU A 218 -22.61 -47.59 10.29
N GLY A 219 -22.62 -48.83 9.78
CA GLY A 219 -21.98 -49.17 8.50
C GLY A 219 -22.47 -48.30 7.33
N ASP A 220 -23.78 -48.24 7.13
CA ASP A 220 -24.39 -47.47 6.05
C ASP A 220 -24.15 -45.95 6.23
N LEU A 221 -24.07 -45.46 7.47
CA LEU A 221 -23.74 -44.06 7.77
C LEU A 221 -22.30 -43.73 7.41
N LEU A 222 -21.35 -44.62 7.71
CA LEU A 222 -19.94 -44.45 7.37
C LEU A 222 -19.71 -44.53 5.86
N GLU A 223 -20.42 -45.43 5.18
CA GLU A 223 -20.40 -45.51 3.72
C GLU A 223 -20.95 -44.23 3.09
N ALA A 224 -22.08 -43.72 3.59
CA ALA A 224 -22.65 -42.46 3.13
C ALA A 224 -21.67 -41.28 3.37
N ALA A 225 -21.03 -41.22 4.54
CA ALA A 225 -20.03 -40.21 4.89
C ALA A 225 -18.84 -40.22 3.92
N SER A 226 -18.32 -41.40 3.61
CA SER A 226 -17.22 -41.59 2.66
C SER A 226 -17.63 -41.18 1.24
N GLN A 227 -18.77 -41.68 0.73
CA GLN A 227 -19.22 -41.42 -0.63
C GLN A 227 -19.64 -39.96 -0.88
N LYS A 228 -20.15 -39.28 0.14
CA LYS A 228 -20.69 -37.91 0.05
C LYS A 228 -19.79 -36.87 0.68
N ASN A 229 -18.61 -37.27 1.17
CA ASN A 229 -17.57 -36.40 1.73
C ASN A 229 -18.11 -35.49 2.86
N PHE A 230 -18.63 -36.08 3.93
CA PHE A 230 -19.03 -35.36 5.14
C PHE A 230 -18.55 -36.09 6.41
N TYR A 231 -18.48 -35.36 7.51
CA TYR A 231 -18.12 -35.90 8.83
C TYR A 231 -19.37 -36.06 9.69
N LEU A 232 -19.37 -37.04 10.58
CA LEU A 232 -20.49 -37.25 11.50
C LEU A 232 -20.02 -37.46 12.93
N SER A 233 -20.77 -36.91 13.87
CA SER A 233 -20.66 -37.14 15.30
C SER A 233 -22.02 -37.62 15.79
N ILE A 234 -22.03 -38.74 16.51
CA ILE A 234 -23.24 -39.34 17.05
C ILE A 234 -23.13 -39.35 18.57
N THR A 235 -24.08 -38.74 19.27
CA THR A 235 -24.04 -38.65 20.73
C THR A 235 -25.33 -39.19 21.33
N THR A 236 -25.23 -40.12 22.28
CA THR A 236 -26.38 -40.55 23.06
C THR A 236 -26.66 -39.51 24.15
N VAL A 237 -27.85 -38.93 24.13
CA VAL A 237 -28.23 -37.79 25.00
C VAL A 237 -29.35 -38.13 25.98
N GLY A 238 -29.77 -39.40 26.00
CA GLY A 238 -30.84 -39.94 26.83
C GLY A 238 -31.12 -41.40 26.47
N GLU A 239 -31.99 -42.05 27.23
CA GLU A 239 -32.42 -43.42 26.96
C GLU A 239 -33.16 -43.48 25.61
N GLY A 240 -32.54 -44.17 24.63
CA GLY A 240 -33.06 -44.26 23.27
C GLY A 240 -32.91 -42.98 22.44
N GLU A 241 -32.23 -41.94 22.93
CA GLU A 241 -32.11 -40.66 22.23
C GLU A 241 -30.70 -40.44 21.70
N VAL A 242 -30.62 -40.15 20.40
CA VAL A 242 -29.38 -40.00 19.65
C VAL A 242 -29.37 -38.66 18.94
N LEU A 243 -28.33 -37.87 19.17
CA LEU A 243 -28.03 -36.63 18.46
C LEU A 243 -27.08 -36.95 17.30
N PHE A 244 -27.49 -36.59 16.10
CA PHE A 244 -26.66 -36.61 14.90
C PHE A 244 -26.16 -35.19 14.62
N ASN A 245 -24.85 -35.02 14.54
CA ASN A 245 -24.20 -33.82 14.04
C ASN A 245 -23.44 -34.18 12.76
N LEU A 246 -23.74 -33.49 11.66
CA LEU A 246 -23.19 -33.75 10.34
C LEU A 246 -22.43 -32.49 9.87
N PHE A 247 -21.20 -32.64 9.44
CA PHE A 247 -20.33 -31.53 9.03
C PHE A 247 -19.93 -31.69 7.57
N PHE A 248 -20.33 -30.73 6.73
CA PHE A 248 -20.08 -30.74 5.29
C PHE A 248 -19.00 -29.71 4.93
N PRO A 249 -17.90 -30.09 4.27
CA PRO A 249 -16.91 -29.14 3.79
C PRO A 249 -17.50 -28.30 2.65
N ILE A 250 -17.54 -26.97 2.83
CA ILE A 250 -18.09 -26.03 1.84
C ILE A 250 -17.00 -25.18 1.16
N LYS A 251 -15.95 -24.78 1.89
CA LYS A 251 -14.75 -24.07 1.39
C LYS A 251 -13.52 -24.56 2.17
N HIS A 252 -12.32 -24.12 1.76
CA HIS A 252 -11.07 -24.48 2.45
C HIS A 252 -11.15 -24.03 3.93
N ASN A 253 -11.23 -24.99 4.85
CA ASN A 253 -11.39 -24.80 6.31
C ASN A 253 -12.76 -24.28 6.79
N GLU A 254 -13.82 -24.37 5.97
CA GLU A 254 -15.18 -24.05 6.40
C GLU A 254 -16.07 -25.30 6.38
N LEU A 255 -16.72 -25.59 7.52
CA LEU A 255 -17.64 -26.70 7.69
C LEU A 255 -19.05 -26.17 7.93
N TYR A 256 -20.00 -26.66 7.14
CA TYR A 256 -21.43 -26.45 7.37
C TYR A 256 -21.96 -27.54 8.32
N ASN A 257 -22.45 -27.14 9.50
CA ASN A 257 -22.96 -28.06 10.52
C ASN A 257 -24.48 -28.22 10.40
N TYR A 258 -24.95 -29.47 10.37
CA TYR A 258 -26.35 -29.84 10.40
C TYR A 258 -26.65 -30.86 11.50
N ALA A 259 -27.62 -30.58 12.36
CA ALA A 259 -27.89 -31.39 13.54
C ALA A 259 -29.37 -31.78 13.71
N PHE A 260 -29.66 -32.98 14.19
CA PHE A 260 -31.02 -33.41 14.55
C PHE A 260 -31.03 -34.56 15.57
N LEU A 261 -32.16 -34.77 16.26
CA LEU A 261 -32.36 -35.91 17.17
C LEU A 261 -33.13 -37.06 16.52
N ALA A 262 -32.85 -38.27 16.99
CA ALA A 262 -33.69 -39.44 16.79
C ALA A 262 -33.98 -40.10 18.15
N ARG A 263 -35.24 -40.49 18.40
CA ARG A 263 -35.66 -41.27 19.57
C ARG A 263 -36.18 -42.63 19.15
N TYR A 264 -35.44 -43.65 19.54
CA TYR A 264 -35.75 -45.05 19.27
C TYR A 264 -36.55 -45.66 20.43
N PRO A 265 -37.63 -46.43 20.17
CA PRO A 265 -38.42 -47.07 21.22
C PRO A 265 -37.63 -48.02 22.11
N LYS A 266 -36.63 -48.71 21.53
CA LYS A 266 -35.69 -49.60 22.22
C LYS A 266 -34.36 -49.55 21.47
N LEU A 267 -33.46 -48.65 21.87
CA LEU A 267 -32.11 -48.62 21.33
C LEU A 267 -31.26 -49.65 22.07
N ASP A 268 -30.97 -50.77 21.41
CA ASP A 268 -30.04 -51.76 21.93
C ASP A 268 -28.64 -51.44 21.41
N LEU A 269 -27.89 -50.62 22.16
CA LEU A 269 -26.53 -50.22 21.79
C LEU A 269 -25.59 -51.42 21.67
N ASP A 270 -25.84 -52.50 22.42
CA ASP A 270 -25.07 -53.75 22.34
C ASP A 270 -25.34 -54.51 21.03
N LYS A 271 -26.49 -54.25 20.39
CA LYS A 271 -26.83 -54.73 19.05
C LYS A 271 -26.57 -53.71 17.94
N ALA A 272 -25.89 -52.59 18.21
CA ALA A 272 -25.38 -51.71 17.16
C ALA A 272 -24.40 -52.51 16.29
N LYS A 273 -24.93 -53.15 15.24
CA LYS A 273 -24.18 -54.07 14.39
C LYS A 273 -23.52 -53.27 13.28
N ILE A 274 -22.20 -53.34 13.25
CA ILE A 274 -21.41 -52.96 12.09
C ILE A 274 -21.63 -54.08 11.04
N PHE A 275 -22.70 -53.98 10.24
CA PHE A 275 -22.96 -54.92 9.16
C PHE A 275 -22.16 -54.54 7.92
N SER A 276 -20.83 -54.68 7.98
CA SER A 276 -20.01 -54.75 6.77
C SER A 276 -18.75 -55.57 7.06
N PRO A 277 -18.45 -56.62 6.26
CA PRO A 277 -17.20 -57.38 6.37
C PRO A 277 -15.94 -56.51 6.20
N GLN A 278 -16.07 -55.33 5.58
CA GLN A 278 -14.98 -54.33 5.47
C GLN A 278 -14.87 -53.43 6.70
N ALA A 279 -15.91 -53.35 7.54
CA ALA A 279 -15.94 -52.48 8.72
C ALA A 279 -15.60 -53.21 10.04
N GLU A 280 -15.59 -54.55 10.07
CA GLU A 280 -15.05 -55.31 11.21
C GLU A 280 -13.54 -55.06 11.43
N LEU A 281 -12.77 -54.78 10.36
CA LEU A 281 -11.34 -54.43 10.44
C LEU A 281 -11.06 -52.99 10.92
N GLN A 282 -12.07 -52.12 11.00
CA GLN A 282 -11.94 -50.72 11.44
C GLN A 282 -12.47 -50.47 12.87
N SER A 283 -12.87 -51.52 13.58
CA SER A 283 -13.51 -51.41 14.90
C SER A 283 -12.55 -51.09 16.05
N GLU A 284 -11.23 -51.24 15.88
CA GLU A 284 -10.23 -50.99 16.94
C GLU A 284 -9.90 -49.50 17.18
N ALA A 285 -10.37 -48.57 16.32
CA ALA A 285 -10.12 -47.13 16.44
C ALA A 285 -11.32 -46.32 17.00
N LEU A 286 -12.41 -46.98 17.38
CA LEU A 286 -13.56 -46.35 18.01
C LEU A 286 -13.27 -46.10 19.49
N ILE A 287 -12.90 -44.86 19.84
CA ILE A 287 -12.79 -44.45 21.25
C ILE A 287 -14.22 -44.28 21.79
N TYR A 288 -14.74 -45.31 22.44
CA TYR A 288 -16.00 -45.28 23.18
C TYR A 288 -15.78 -44.67 24.57
N GLU A 289 -15.40 -43.39 24.64
CA GLU A 289 -15.34 -42.68 25.91
C GLU A 289 -16.70 -42.02 26.19
N HIS A 290 -17.43 -42.58 27.15
CA HIS A 290 -18.61 -42.00 27.80
C HIS A 290 -19.63 -41.27 26.87
N HIS A 291 -20.57 -42.04 26.31
CA HIS A 291 -21.82 -41.57 25.68
C HIS A 291 -21.74 -40.80 24.33
N SER A 292 -20.55 -40.52 23.80
CA SER A 292 -20.35 -39.90 22.48
C SER A 292 -19.47 -40.74 21.56
N LEU A 293 -19.90 -40.93 20.32
CA LEU A 293 -19.12 -41.51 19.23
C LEU A 293 -18.72 -40.38 18.27
N GLU A 294 -17.49 -39.89 18.42
CA GLU A 294 -16.88 -38.96 17.47
C GLU A 294 -16.01 -39.75 16.49
N ILE A 295 -16.19 -39.51 15.19
CA ILE A 295 -15.41 -40.15 14.14
C ILE A 295 -14.49 -39.07 13.55
N PRO A 296 -13.24 -38.96 14.05
CA PRO A 296 -12.32 -37.95 13.57
C PRO A 296 -11.86 -38.22 12.13
N LEU A 297 -11.35 -37.17 11.50
CA LEU A 297 -10.91 -37.07 10.10
C LEU A 297 -10.00 -38.19 9.49
N PRO A 298 -9.33 -39.13 10.19
CA PRO A 298 -8.45 -40.08 9.50
C PRO A 298 -9.05 -41.42 9.03
N VAL A 299 -10.27 -41.84 9.42
CA VAL A 299 -10.59 -43.29 9.44
C VAL A 299 -11.34 -43.87 8.21
N LEU A 300 -11.94 -43.07 7.30
CA LEU A 300 -12.84 -43.62 6.25
C LEU A 300 -12.33 -43.58 4.80
N ALA A 301 -11.02 -43.48 4.59
CA ALA A 301 -10.42 -43.39 3.26
C ALA A 301 -9.68 -44.65 2.77
N SER A 302 -9.98 -45.86 3.29
CA SER A 302 -9.29 -47.08 2.85
C SER A 302 -10.23 -48.22 2.43
N GLY A 303 -10.34 -48.43 1.11
CA GLY A 303 -10.51 -49.75 0.52
C GLY A 303 -10.64 -49.73 -1.02
N PRO A 304 -10.11 -50.73 -1.77
CA PRO A 304 -9.28 -51.87 -1.36
C PRO A 304 -7.86 -51.83 -1.95
N ASP A 305 -6.96 -52.56 -1.29
CA ASP A 305 -5.57 -52.86 -1.66
C ASP A 305 -4.58 -51.68 -1.63
N ASN A 306 -4.38 -51.13 -0.42
CA ASN A 306 -3.09 -50.78 0.16
C ASN A 306 -3.37 -50.31 1.60
N PHE A 307 -2.85 -51.02 2.60
CA PHE A 307 -2.92 -50.57 3.99
C PHE A 307 -2.10 -49.28 4.12
N GLU A 308 -2.75 -48.11 4.09
CA GLU A 308 -2.16 -46.85 4.51
C GLU A 308 -2.18 -46.80 6.05
N PHE A 309 -1.07 -47.24 6.63
CA PHE A 309 -0.69 -46.90 7.98
C PHE A 309 -0.65 -45.37 8.08
N ILE A 310 -1.67 -44.74 8.67
CA ILE A 310 -1.53 -43.35 9.12
C ILE A 310 -0.71 -43.43 10.41
N PRO A 311 0.58 -43.09 10.35
CA PRO A 311 1.46 -43.13 11.50
C PRO A 311 0.90 -42.20 12.61
N PRO A 312 1.08 -42.56 13.89
CA PRO A 312 0.75 -41.71 15.03
C PRO A 312 1.17 -40.24 14.85
N ALA A 313 0.40 -39.31 15.43
CA ALA A 313 0.60 -37.86 15.25
C ALA A 313 2.03 -37.38 15.60
N ASP A 314 2.70 -38.07 16.52
CA ASP A 314 4.09 -37.89 16.90
C ASP A 314 5.09 -38.27 15.80
N LEU A 315 4.79 -39.25 14.95
CA LEU A 315 5.64 -39.60 13.81
C LEU A 315 5.60 -38.54 12.70
N TRP A 316 4.48 -37.82 12.54
CA TRP A 316 4.42 -36.65 11.65
C TRP A 316 5.26 -35.46 12.15
N GLN A 317 5.75 -35.51 13.39
CA GLN A 317 6.72 -34.55 13.93
C GLN A 317 8.16 -35.07 13.86
N ASP A 318 8.37 -36.36 13.54
CA ASP A 318 9.70 -36.96 13.43
C ASP A 318 10.27 -36.76 12.02
N PRO A 319 11.32 -35.93 11.84
CA PRO A 319 11.93 -35.71 10.54
C PRO A 319 12.51 -37.00 9.93
N ASN A 320 12.94 -37.96 10.76
CA ASN A 320 13.47 -39.24 10.27
C ASN A 320 12.35 -40.09 9.67
N TYR A 321 11.16 -40.06 10.26
CA TYR A 321 10.02 -40.77 9.70
C TYR A 321 9.61 -40.16 8.35
N LEU A 322 9.45 -38.83 8.29
CA LEU A 322 9.05 -38.10 7.09
C LEU A 322 10.03 -38.31 5.92
N SER A 323 11.33 -38.20 6.20
CA SER A 323 12.39 -38.38 5.19
C SER A 323 12.49 -39.82 4.66
N ASN A 324 12.05 -40.82 5.42
CA ASN A 324 12.08 -42.23 5.02
C ASN A 324 10.87 -42.66 4.16
N LEU A 325 9.80 -41.85 4.09
CA LEU A 325 8.67 -42.13 3.19
C LEU A 325 9.09 -41.98 1.73
N ASN A 326 8.63 -42.88 0.87
CA ASN A 326 8.79 -42.67 -0.57
C ASN A 326 7.82 -41.58 -1.06
N SER A 327 8.13 -40.98 -2.20
CA SER A 327 7.38 -39.84 -2.75
C SER A 327 5.91 -40.16 -3.05
N GLN A 328 5.59 -41.41 -3.41
CA GLN A 328 4.22 -41.84 -3.66
C GLN A 328 3.41 -41.95 -2.36
N ASP A 329 3.95 -42.61 -1.33
CA ASP A 329 3.29 -42.77 -0.03
C ASP A 329 3.14 -41.43 0.69
N PHE A 330 4.13 -40.54 0.55
CA PHE A 330 4.08 -39.19 1.10
C PHE A 330 2.96 -38.36 0.45
N LEU A 331 2.88 -38.35 -0.89
CA LEU A 331 1.81 -37.65 -1.61
C LEU A 331 0.43 -38.26 -1.34
N ALA A 332 0.33 -39.59 -1.27
CA ALA A 332 -0.90 -40.28 -0.96
C ALA A 332 -1.40 -39.93 0.46
N SER A 333 -0.49 -39.90 1.45
CA SER A 333 -0.81 -39.45 2.81
C SER A 333 -1.31 -37.99 2.86
N LEU A 334 -0.69 -37.09 2.09
CA LEU A 334 -1.11 -35.69 1.98
C LEU A 334 -2.44 -35.52 1.23
N PHE A 335 -2.71 -36.37 0.25
CA PHE A 335 -3.97 -36.41 -0.48
C PHE A 335 -5.11 -36.92 0.42
N SER A 336 -4.86 -38.00 1.18
CA SER A 336 -5.79 -38.58 2.14
C SER A 336 -6.04 -37.67 3.35
N ASN A 337 -5.03 -36.91 3.79
CA ASN A 337 -5.17 -35.95 4.89
C ASN A 337 -4.52 -34.58 4.59
N PRO A 338 -5.23 -33.70 3.85
CA PRO A 338 -4.71 -32.38 3.48
C PRO A 338 -4.49 -31.41 4.65
N SER A 339 -4.97 -31.75 5.87
CA SER A 339 -4.71 -30.95 7.08
C SER A 339 -3.25 -31.05 7.55
N LEU A 340 -2.52 -32.09 7.10
CA LEU A 340 -1.11 -32.28 7.41
C LEU A 340 -0.23 -31.12 6.93
N PHE A 341 -0.67 -30.32 5.95
CA PHE A 341 0.02 -29.09 5.55
C PHE A 341 0.11 -28.03 6.65
N SER A 342 -0.72 -28.11 7.70
CA SER A 342 -0.61 -27.24 8.87
C SER A 342 0.58 -27.61 9.79
N ASN A 343 1.12 -28.81 9.64
CA ASN A 343 2.31 -29.25 10.36
C ASN A 343 3.56 -28.72 9.63
N SER A 344 4.35 -27.91 10.34
CA SER A 344 5.57 -27.30 9.80
C SER A 344 6.61 -28.32 9.33
N ALA A 345 6.72 -29.49 9.98
CA ALA A 345 7.66 -30.54 9.59
C ALA A 345 7.23 -31.20 8.27
N VAL A 346 5.92 -31.40 8.08
CA VAL A 346 5.36 -31.97 6.85
C VAL A 346 5.50 -30.98 5.69
N LEU A 347 5.18 -29.71 5.92
CA LEU A 347 5.35 -28.66 4.90
C LEU A 347 6.83 -28.53 4.50
N TYR A 348 7.74 -28.57 5.49
CA TYR A 348 9.18 -28.55 5.24
C TYR A 348 9.63 -29.73 4.38
N GLU A 349 9.17 -30.95 4.70
CA GLU A 349 9.49 -32.14 3.91
C GLU A 349 8.89 -32.08 2.49
N PHE A 350 7.64 -31.60 2.37
CA PHE A 350 7.00 -31.40 1.08
C PHE A 350 7.82 -30.46 0.19
N GLU A 351 8.27 -29.33 0.73
CA GLU A 351 9.06 -28.35 0.00
C GLU A 351 10.46 -28.86 -0.36
N ASN A 352 11.09 -29.67 0.50
CA ASN A 352 12.35 -30.35 0.17
C ASN A 352 12.19 -31.28 -1.04
N ARG A 353 11.07 -31.99 -1.15
CA ARG A 353 10.79 -32.93 -2.26
C ARG A 353 10.41 -32.24 -3.57
N LEU A 354 10.07 -30.96 -3.55
CA LEU A 354 9.92 -30.18 -4.79
C LEU A 354 11.25 -29.95 -5.54
N GLY A 355 12.38 -30.43 -5.01
CA GLY A 355 13.62 -30.60 -5.78
C GLY A 355 13.65 -31.85 -6.66
N GLU A 356 12.72 -32.80 -6.48
CA GLU A 356 12.68 -34.07 -7.19
C GLU A 356 11.74 -34.00 -8.41
N ALA A 357 12.27 -34.23 -9.61
CA ALA A 357 11.48 -34.16 -10.85
C ALA A 357 10.28 -35.12 -10.87
N ASN A 358 10.45 -36.36 -10.38
CA ASN A 358 9.39 -37.36 -10.32
C ASN A 358 8.26 -36.95 -9.35
N PHE A 359 8.62 -36.33 -8.22
CA PHE A 359 7.65 -35.83 -7.24
C PHE A 359 6.79 -34.71 -7.85
N ILE A 360 7.41 -33.77 -8.56
CA ILE A 360 6.70 -32.70 -9.26
C ILE A 360 5.76 -33.25 -10.35
N GLU A 361 6.18 -34.28 -11.08
CA GLU A 361 5.32 -34.89 -12.10
C GLU A 361 4.06 -35.51 -11.47
N GLN A 362 4.21 -36.24 -10.37
CA GLN A 362 3.08 -36.79 -9.60
C GLN A 362 2.21 -35.69 -8.98
N LEU A 363 2.83 -34.66 -8.40
CA LEU A 363 2.12 -33.50 -7.83
C LEU A 363 1.29 -32.77 -8.89
N ASN A 364 1.83 -32.62 -10.11
CA ASN A 364 1.08 -32.00 -11.21
C ASN A 364 -0.15 -32.81 -11.61
N GLN A 365 -0.15 -34.13 -11.43
CA GLN A 365 -1.33 -34.97 -11.62
C GLN A 365 -2.36 -34.81 -10.48
N GLN A 366 -1.90 -34.41 -9.29
CA GLN A 366 -2.72 -34.19 -8.08
C GLN A 366 -3.07 -32.70 -7.88
N ARG A 367 -3.94 -32.16 -8.75
CA ARG A 367 -4.27 -30.72 -8.81
C ARG A 367 -4.75 -30.08 -7.53
N ASN A 368 -5.57 -30.78 -6.77
CA ASN A 368 -6.08 -30.28 -5.49
C ASN A 368 -4.95 -30.05 -4.50
N LEU A 369 -3.91 -30.89 -4.53
CA LEU A 369 -2.76 -30.80 -3.65
C LEU A 369 -1.82 -29.67 -4.08
N LEU A 370 -1.54 -29.56 -5.38
CA LEU A 370 -0.76 -28.46 -5.93
C LEU A 370 -1.40 -27.11 -5.61
N ASN A 371 -2.71 -26.97 -5.85
CA ASN A 371 -3.43 -25.74 -5.59
C ASN A 371 -3.48 -25.43 -4.08
N ARG A 372 -3.64 -26.44 -3.21
CA ARG A 372 -3.57 -26.23 -1.76
C ARG A 372 -2.22 -25.69 -1.31
N TRP A 373 -1.11 -26.26 -1.80
CA TRP A 373 0.22 -25.74 -1.51
C TRP A 373 0.41 -24.32 -2.08
N ALA A 374 -0.08 -24.08 -3.31
CA ALA A 374 -0.03 -22.77 -3.95
C ALA A 374 -0.82 -21.70 -3.16
N ASP A 375 -2.00 -22.06 -2.64
CA ASP A 375 -2.84 -21.18 -1.81
C ASP A 375 -2.11 -20.76 -0.54
N LEU A 376 -1.33 -21.66 0.10
CA LEU A 376 -0.47 -21.33 1.25
C LEU A 376 0.64 -20.33 0.89
N LYS A 377 1.02 -20.27 -0.39
CA LYS A 377 1.97 -19.31 -0.94
C LYS A 377 1.29 -18.06 -1.51
N GLY A 378 -0.04 -17.99 -1.44
CA GLY A 378 -0.84 -16.87 -1.96
C GLY A 378 -0.94 -16.82 -3.48
N ILE A 379 -0.76 -17.94 -4.19
CA ILE A 379 -0.86 -18.02 -5.66
C ILE A 379 -1.75 -19.19 -6.09
N SER A 380 -2.11 -19.29 -7.37
CA SER A 380 -2.89 -20.40 -7.93
C SER A 380 -2.25 -20.97 -9.21
N PHE A 381 -2.41 -22.27 -9.46
CA PHE A 381 -2.04 -22.88 -10.75
C PHE A 381 -3.22 -23.00 -11.73
N GLY A 382 -4.37 -22.42 -11.38
CA GLY A 382 -5.58 -22.48 -12.19
C GLY A 382 -5.99 -23.93 -12.53
N ASN A 383 -6.65 -24.09 -13.68
CA ASN A 383 -7.10 -25.42 -14.13
C ASN A 383 -6.02 -26.22 -14.88
N GLN A 384 -4.98 -25.54 -15.40
CA GLN A 384 -4.05 -26.13 -16.35
C GLN A 384 -2.58 -25.72 -16.17
N GLY A 385 -2.24 -24.80 -15.26
CA GLY A 385 -0.86 -24.39 -15.01
C GLY A 385 -0.06 -25.47 -14.29
N GLU A 386 1.18 -25.72 -14.70
CA GLU A 386 2.04 -26.78 -14.13
C GLU A 386 3.28 -26.19 -13.44
N LEU A 387 3.73 -26.86 -12.37
CA LEU A 387 5.01 -26.57 -11.71
C LEU A 387 6.14 -27.30 -12.43
N LEU A 388 7.27 -26.63 -12.68
CA LEU A 388 8.51 -27.25 -13.19
C LEU A 388 9.50 -27.53 -12.06
N SER A 389 9.75 -26.56 -11.19
CA SER A 389 10.67 -26.70 -10.05
C SER A 389 10.35 -25.70 -8.93
N TYR A 390 10.73 -26.03 -7.70
CA TYR A 390 10.79 -25.11 -6.56
C TYR A 390 12.19 -25.18 -5.94
N THR A 391 12.95 -24.09 -6.00
CA THR A 391 14.35 -24.09 -5.52
C THR A 391 14.68 -22.75 -4.88
N ASN A 392 15.22 -22.77 -3.66
CA ASN A 392 15.56 -21.56 -2.89
C ASN A 392 14.39 -20.58 -2.75
N GLY A 393 13.15 -21.09 -2.62
CA GLY A 393 11.94 -20.27 -2.52
C GLY A 393 11.39 -19.75 -3.86
N LEU A 394 12.04 -20.05 -4.99
CA LEU A 394 11.61 -19.65 -6.32
C LEU A 394 10.81 -20.75 -7.00
N ILE A 395 9.68 -20.39 -7.60
CA ILE A 395 8.86 -21.23 -8.45
C ILE A 395 9.30 -21.02 -9.90
N THR A 396 9.52 -22.10 -10.64
CA THR A 396 9.60 -22.08 -12.11
C THR A 396 8.40 -22.84 -12.68
N THR A 397 7.66 -22.22 -13.60
CA THR A 397 6.46 -22.81 -14.22
C THR A 397 6.83 -23.72 -15.39
N LYS A 398 6.00 -24.73 -15.66
CA LYS A 398 6.19 -25.65 -16.80
C LYS A 398 5.37 -25.19 -18.01
N GLY A 399 6.01 -25.16 -19.17
CA GLY A 399 5.38 -24.80 -20.45
C GLY A 399 6.35 -24.06 -21.38
N LYS A 400 5.87 -23.65 -22.57
CA LYS A 400 6.69 -22.94 -23.57
C LYS A 400 7.09 -21.53 -23.12
N GLN A 401 6.34 -20.95 -22.20
CA GLN A 401 6.49 -19.60 -21.67
C GLN A 401 6.90 -19.63 -20.18
N SER A 402 7.77 -20.59 -19.83
CA SER A 402 8.25 -20.82 -18.46
C SER A 402 8.73 -19.54 -17.80
N THR A 403 8.22 -19.26 -16.61
CA THR A 403 8.47 -18.03 -15.86
C THR A 403 8.92 -18.39 -14.45
N THR A 404 9.92 -17.69 -13.92
CA THR A 404 10.47 -17.93 -12.57
C THR A 404 10.18 -16.77 -11.64
N PHE A 405 9.70 -17.02 -10.43
CA PHE A 405 9.33 -15.97 -9.47
C PHE A 405 9.30 -16.45 -8.02
N ASN A 406 9.41 -15.52 -7.06
CA ASN A 406 9.10 -15.78 -5.65
C ASN A 406 7.59 -15.58 -5.42
N PRO A 407 6.84 -16.58 -4.92
CA PRO A 407 5.40 -16.43 -4.73
C PRO A 407 5.02 -15.34 -3.71
N ALA A 408 5.87 -15.06 -2.72
CA ALA A 408 5.62 -13.98 -1.75
C ALA A 408 5.58 -12.58 -2.39
N ASP A 409 6.18 -12.44 -3.57
CA ASP A 409 6.21 -11.19 -4.33
C ASP A 409 4.99 -11.03 -5.25
N LEU A 410 4.24 -12.11 -5.50
CA LEU A 410 3.16 -12.18 -6.50
C LEU A 410 1.84 -12.68 -5.92
N LEU A 411 1.45 -12.16 -4.75
CA LEU A 411 0.19 -12.54 -4.10
C LEU A 411 -1.02 -12.33 -5.04
N GLY A 412 -1.84 -13.36 -5.18
CA GLY A 412 -3.00 -13.44 -6.07
C GLY A 412 -2.70 -13.81 -7.53
N ALA A 413 -1.44 -14.10 -7.87
CA ALA A 413 -1.08 -14.49 -9.24
C ALA A 413 -1.58 -15.89 -9.61
N THR A 414 -1.88 -16.09 -10.89
CA THR A 414 -2.35 -17.37 -11.46
C THR A 414 -1.41 -17.87 -12.55
N VAL A 415 -0.92 -19.11 -12.45
CA VAL A 415 -0.11 -19.77 -13.48
C VAL A 415 -1.02 -20.35 -14.57
N LEU A 416 -0.70 -20.05 -15.83
CA LEU A 416 -1.43 -20.50 -17.02
C LEU A 416 -0.80 -21.77 -17.62
N LYS A 417 -1.54 -22.43 -18.53
CA LYS A 417 -1.13 -23.69 -19.16
C LYS A 417 0.23 -23.61 -19.86
N SER A 418 0.54 -22.49 -20.51
CA SER A 418 1.78 -22.33 -21.26
C SER A 418 2.96 -21.94 -20.39
N GLY A 419 2.76 -21.75 -19.08
CA GLY A 419 3.78 -21.33 -18.12
C GLY A 419 3.78 -19.83 -17.83
N GLU A 420 2.89 -19.05 -18.45
CA GLU A 420 2.76 -17.63 -18.13
C GLU A 420 2.19 -17.43 -16.72
N VAL A 421 2.45 -16.26 -16.15
CA VAL A 421 1.93 -15.82 -14.85
C VAL A 421 1.01 -14.64 -15.08
N GLN A 422 -0.28 -14.80 -14.80
CA GLN A 422 -1.26 -13.71 -14.78
C GLN A 422 -1.28 -13.06 -13.40
N LEU A 423 -0.97 -11.78 -13.34
CA LEU A 423 -1.04 -10.96 -12.14
C LEU A 423 -2.50 -10.64 -11.76
N PRO A 424 -2.78 -10.21 -10.50
CA PRO A 424 -4.10 -9.69 -10.11
C PRO A 424 -4.59 -8.53 -11.00
N SER A 425 -3.65 -7.72 -11.50
CA SER A 425 -3.87 -6.66 -12.47
C SER A 425 -4.33 -7.16 -13.84
N LYS A 426 -4.38 -8.48 -14.08
CA LYS A 426 -4.62 -9.13 -15.38
C LYS A 426 -3.49 -9.02 -16.41
N ALA A 427 -2.37 -8.37 -16.07
CA ALA A 427 -1.16 -8.44 -16.88
C ALA A 427 -0.63 -9.88 -16.92
N VAL A 428 -0.15 -10.32 -18.08
CA VAL A 428 0.38 -11.68 -18.26
C VAL A 428 1.86 -11.61 -18.54
N ILE A 429 2.68 -12.26 -17.71
CA ILE A 429 4.14 -12.29 -17.84
C ILE A 429 4.56 -13.67 -18.34
N SER A 430 5.47 -13.71 -19.30
CA SER A 430 5.92 -14.93 -19.97
C SER A 430 7.43 -14.93 -20.19
N SER A 431 8.08 -16.09 -20.04
CA SER A 431 9.51 -16.27 -20.32
C SER A 431 10.44 -15.34 -19.54
N ALA A 432 10.06 -14.95 -18.31
CA ALA A 432 10.76 -13.94 -17.51
C ALA A 432 11.23 -14.46 -16.13
N ASN A 433 12.20 -13.77 -15.54
CA ASN A 433 12.53 -13.88 -14.12
C ASN A 433 11.97 -12.68 -13.36
N ILE A 434 11.14 -12.93 -12.35
CA ILE A 434 10.43 -11.91 -11.60
C ILE A 434 10.96 -11.87 -10.17
N GLU A 435 11.34 -10.69 -9.70
CA GLU A 435 11.79 -10.45 -8.33
C GLU A 435 11.20 -9.15 -7.79
N LYS A 436 10.97 -9.03 -6.48
CA LYS A 436 10.62 -7.75 -5.87
C LYS A 436 11.87 -7.06 -5.37
N SER A 437 12.12 -5.85 -5.88
CA SER A 437 13.23 -5.01 -5.42
C SER A 437 12.72 -3.61 -5.13
N SER A 438 12.94 -3.15 -3.90
CA SER A 438 12.53 -1.80 -3.46
C SER A 438 11.02 -1.53 -3.57
N GLY A 439 10.20 -2.57 -3.33
CA GLY A 439 8.75 -2.48 -3.44
C GLY A 439 8.21 -2.53 -4.87
N ALA A 440 9.07 -2.42 -5.88
CA ALA A 440 8.70 -2.58 -7.28
C ALA A 440 8.86 -4.03 -7.74
N LEU A 441 7.98 -4.45 -8.66
CA LEU A 441 8.09 -5.74 -9.33
C LEU A 441 9.10 -5.63 -10.48
N VAL A 442 10.25 -6.29 -10.37
CA VAL A 442 11.29 -6.29 -11.40
C VAL A 442 11.13 -7.50 -12.32
N ILE A 443 10.91 -7.26 -13.60
CA ILE A 443 10.77 -8.27 -14.64
C ILE A 443 12.04 -8.25 -15.49
N ASN A 444 12.83 -9.31 -15.37
CA ASN A 444 14.09 -9.49 -16.09
C ASN A 444 13.90 -10.49 -17.24
N GLY A 445 13.98 -10.01 -18.48
CA GLY A 445 13.78 -10.84 -19.67
C GLY A 445 12.32 -11.13 -20.02
N GLY A 446 12.11 -11.83 -21.13
CA GLY A 446 10.79 -12.31 -21.53
C GLY A 446 9.86 -11.21 -22.05
N SER A 447 8.57 -11.36 -21.75
CA SER A 447 7.55 -10.39 -22.14
C SER A 447 6.43 -10.23 -21.14
N ILE A 448 5.77 -9.07 -21.19
CA ILE A 448 4.58 -8.74 -20.40
C ILE A 448 3.48 -8.20 -21.32
N ASP A 449 2.31 -8.83 -21.31
CA ASP A 449 1.13 -8.39 -22.05
C ASP A 449 0.21 -7.55 -21.15
N LEU A 450 -0.02 -6.31 -21.58
CA LEU A 450 -0.84 -5.30 -20.91
C LEU A 450 -2.24 -5.13 -21.53
N SER A 451 -2.60 -5.94 -22.53
CA SER A 451 -3.84 -5.74 -23.29
C SER A 451 -5.10 -5.80 -22.42
N ASN A 452 -5.05 -6.53 -21.30
CA ASN A 452 -6.14 -6.61 -20.31
C ASN A 452 -5.76 -5.99 -18.96
N ALA A 453 -4.58 -5.37 -18.84
CA ALA A 453 -4.05 -4.97 -17.55
C ALA A 453 -4.77 -3.75 -16.97
N ILE A 454 -5.03 -3.79 -15.67
CA ILE A 454 -5.59 -2.70 -14.86
C ILE A 454 -4.73 -2.51 -13.62
N ASN A 455 -4.39 -1.27 -13.28
CA ASN A 455 -3.71 -0.93 -12.02
C ASN A 455 -2.40 -1.71 -11.78
N LEU A 456 -1.39 -1.52 -12.64
CA LEU A 456 -0.05 -2.03 -12.36
C LEU A 456 0.64 -1.17 -11.28
N GLU A 457 0.85 -1.77 -10.12
CA GLU A 457 1.66 -1.20 -9.05
C GLU A 457 3.14 -1.31 -9.41
N ASN A 458 3.81 -0.17 -9.61
CA ASN A 458 5.26 -0.01 -9.76
C ASN A 458 6.01 -1.23 -10.31
N THR A 459 5.93 -1.46 -11.62
CA THR A 459 6.65 -2.54 -12.29
C THR A 459 7.89 -1.98 -12.97
N ARG A 460 9.08 -2.49 -12.62
CA ARG A 460 10.34 -2.24 -13.33
C ARG A 460 10.57 -3.34 -14.35
N VAL A 461 10.92 -2.99 -15.58
CA VAL A 461 11.12 -3.90 -16.70
C VAL A 461 12.57 -3.77 -17.18
N VAL A 462 13.27 -4.90 -17.32
CA VAL A 462 14.69 -4.96 -17.69
C VAL A 462 14.87 -6.04 -18.76
N ASN A 463 15.45 -5.68 -19.91
CA ASN A 463 15.69 -6.60 -21.02
C ASN A 463 14.42 -7.38 -21.48
N ALA A 464 13.23 -6.82 -21.31
CA ALA A 464 11.97 -7.48 -21.65
C ALA A 464 11.13 -6.63 -22.61
N VAL A 465 10.20 -7.29 -23.30
CA VAL A 465 9.27 -6.66 -24.25
C VAL A 465 7.89 -6.55 -23.62
N VAL A 466 7.34 -5.35 -23.58
CA VAL A 466 6.00 -5.07 -23.09
C VAL A 466 5.07 -4.94 -24.28
N PHE A 467 3.98 -5.68 -24.29
CA PHE A 467 2.97 -5.64 -25.33
C PHE A 467 1.75 -4.88 -24.84
N ARG A 468 1.21 -3.99 -25.68
CA ARG A 468 -0.15 -3.47 -25.53
C ARG A 468 -0.83 -3.51 -26.88
N ASN A 469 -1.80 -4.42 -27.04
CA ASN A 469 -2.40 -4.73 -28.33
C ASN A 469 -1.32 -5.12 -29.38
N SER A 470 -1.20 -4.38 -30.47
CA SER A 470 -0.20 -4.58 -31.53
C SER A 470 1.15 -3.88 -31.31
N GLN A 471 1.31 -3.16 -30.19
CA GLN A 471 2.51 -2.37 -29.91
C GLN A 471 3.49 -3.09 -29.01
N GLU A 472 4.77 -3.00 -29.36
CA GLU A 472 5.92 -3.49 -28.61
C GLU A 472 6.64 -2.32 -27.95
N ILE A 473 6.85 -2.40 -26.64
CA ILE A 473 7.57 -1.40 -25.85
C ILE A 473 8.78 -2.08 -25.22
N TYR A 474 9.98 -1.58 -25.47
CA TYR A 474 11.22 -2.19 -24.97
C TYR A 474 12.34 -1.16 -24.85
N SER A 475 13.40 -1.46 -24.11
CA SER A 475 14.61 -0.65 -24.08
C SER A 475 15.74 -1.36 -24.85
N GLN A 476 16.45 -0.62 -25.72
CA GLN A 476 17.68 -1.12 -26.33
C GLN A 476 18.85 -0.90 -25.37
N GLY A 477 19.74 -1.88 -25.23
CA GLY A 477 20.90 -1.80 -24.33
C GLY A 477 20.62 -2.23 -22.88
N GLY A 478 19.38 -2.59 -22.56
CA GLY A 478 18.99 -3.16 -21.27
C GLY A 478 18.80 -2.16 -20.16
N GLU A 479 18.67 -0.87 -20.49
CA GLU A 479 18.29 0.14 -19.51
C GLU A 479 16.89 -0.17 -18.97
N PRO A 480 16.70 -0.11 -17.64
CA PRO A 480 15.40 -0.39 -17.04
C PRO A 480 14.40 0.72 -17.34
N PHE A 481 13.14 0.35 -17.51
CA PHE A 481 12.02 1.31 -17.50
C PHE A 481 10.91 0.84 -16.57
N PHE A 482 10.05 1.77 -16.16
CA PHE A 482 9.00 1.56 -15.18
C PHE A 482 7.63 1.66 -15.84
N ILE A 483 6.69 0.87 -15.33
CA ILE A 483 5.27 0.88 -15.68
C ILE A 483 4.50 1.10 -14.38
N GLU A 484 3.74 2.18 -14.33
CA GLU A 484 2.95 2.56 -13.15
C GLU A 484 1.53 2.91 -13.56
N ALA A 485 0.54 2.61 -12.73
CA ALA A 485 -0.81 3.09 -12.95
C ALA A 485 -0.96 4.57 -12.57
N ASN A 486 -1.55 5.37 -13.45
CA ASN A 486 -1.99 6.72 -13.09
C ASN A 486 -3.26 6.68 -12.23
N ALA A 487 -3.76 7.85 -11.80
CA ALA A 487 -4.98 7.95 -10.98
C ALA A 487 -6.25 7.37 -11.65
N ALA A 488 -6.24 7.21 -12.98
CA ALA A 488 -7.32 6.58 -13.76
C ALA A 488 -7.05 5.08 -14.04
N GLY A 489 -5.99 4.51 -13.46
CA GLY A 489 -5.60 3.11 -13.66
C GLY A 489 -4.87 2.81 -14.97
N GLN A 490 -4.53 3.83 -15.77
CA GLN A 490 -3.86 3.67 -17.06
C GLN A 490 -2.35 3.52 -16.87
N PRO A 491 -1.69 2.63 -17.63
CA PRO A 491 -0.25 2.40 -17.50
C PRO A 491 0.55 3.59 -18.05
N THR A 492 1.49 4.03 -17.22
CA THR A 492 2.43 5.11 -17.46
C THR A 492 3.82 4.53 -17.52
N ILE A 493 4.44 4.65 -18.69
CA ILE A 493 5.81 4.23 -18.95
C ILE A 493 6.74 5.36 -18.55
N LYS A 494 7.78 5.04 -17.78
CA LYS A 494 8.84 5.99 -17.41
C LYS A 494 10.22 5.37 -17.63
N GLY A 495 11.12 6.05 -18.32
CA GLY A 495 12.46 5.51 -18.54
C GLY A 495 13.31 6.37 -19.45
N ALA A 496 14.57 5.97 -19.60
CA ALA A 496 15.48 6.50 -20.59
C ALA A 496 15.56 5.51 -21.76
N GLU A 497 15.53 6.02 -22.99
CA GLU A 497 15.65 5.22 -24.21
C GLU A 497 14.65 4.04 -24.32
N VAL A 498 13.37 4.33 -24.09
CA VAL A 498 12.29 3.36 -24.27
C VAL A 498 11.72 3.47 -25.69
N PHE A 499 11.83 2.40 -26.46
CA PHE A 499 11.31 2.28 -27.81
C PHE A 499 9.86 1.81 -27.77
N ILE A 500 9.03 2.41 -28.62
CA ILE A 500 7.67 1.94 -28.93
C ILE A 500 7.65 1.63 -30.42
N ALA A 501 7.35 0.38 -30.74
CA ALA A 501 7.30 -0.15 -32.09
C ALA A 501 5.91 -0.72 -32.39
N LYS A 502 5.49 -0.64 -33.65
CA LYS A 502 4.27 -1.24 -34.17
C LYS A 502 4.63 -2.11 -35.36
N ASP A 503 4.14 -3.35 -35.37
CA ASP A 503 4.45 -4.34 -36.42
C ASP A 503 5.96 -4.52 -36.67
N GLY A 504 6.76 -4.46 -35.60
CA GLY A 504 8.23 -4.59 -35.63
C GLY A 504 8.98 -3.35 -36.13
N GLN A 505 8.29 -2.27 -36.51
CA GLN A 505 8.91 -1.01 -36.90
C GLN A 505 8.91 -0.02 -35.73
N THR A 506 10.07 0.54 -35.41
CA THR A 506 10.17 1.59 -34.37
C THR A 506 9.42 2.83 -34.82
N GLU A 507 8.47 3.29 -34.01
CA GLU A 507 7.70 4.52 -34.24
C GLU A 507 8.18 5.63 -33.31
N LEU A 508 8.44 5.31 -32.03
CA LEU A 508 8.81 6.30 -31.01
C LEU A 508 10.00 5.84 -30.18
N LEU A 509 10.81 6.81 -29.73
CA LEU A 509 11.83 6.67 -28.69
C LEU A 509 11.56 7.70 -27.60
N LEU A 510 11.41 7.22 -26.38
CA LEU A 510 11.03 7.98 -25.21
C LEU A 510 12.19 8.10 -24.23
N THR A 511 12.44 9.31 -23.74
CA THR A 511 13.16 9.57 -22.49
C THR A 511 12.28 10.47 -21.63
N GLY A 512 11.83 10.00 -20.47
CA GLY A 512 10.87 10.72 -19.63
C GLY A 512 9.69 9.86 -19.25
N SER A 513 8.46 10.38 -19.36
CA SER A 513 7.25 9.66 -18.93
C SER A 513 6.07 9.89 -19.88
N LEU A 514 5.35 8.81 -20.22
CA LEU A 514 4.09 8.90 -20.94
C LEU A 514 3.04 7.93 -20.41
N THR A 515 1.77 8.33 -20.40
CA THR A 515 0.65 7.40 -20.22
C THR A 515 0.15 6.92 -21.57
N LEU A 516 0.01 5.60 -21.70
CA LEU A 516 -0.62 4.97 -22.85
C LEU A 516 -2.15 5.07 -22.72
N LEU A 517 -2.81 5.79 -23.63
CA LEU A 517 -4.28 5.92 -23.63
C LEU A 517 -4.90 4.83 -24.50
N ASP A 518 -4.42 4.71 -25.74
CA ASP A 518 -4.75 3.68 -26.73
C ASP A 518 -3.54 3.43 -27.64
N GLU A 519 -3.73 2.81 -28.82
CA GLU A 519 -2.62 2.50 -29.74
C GLU A 519 -2.02 3.73 -30.44
N THR A 520 -2.73 4.85 -30.50
CA THR A 520 -2.28 6.04 -31.25
C THR A 520 -2.28 7.30 -30.42
N SER A 521 -2.74 7.23 -29.17
CA SER A 521 -2.87 8.37 -28.27
C SER A 521 -2.14 8.16 -26.95
N TYR A 522 -1.43 9.22 -26.53
CA TYR A 522 -0.56 9.23 -25.35
C TYR A 522 -0.75 10.53 -24.57
N THR A 523 -0.48 10.48 -23.27
CA THR A 523 -0.27 11.70 -22.46
C THR A 523 1.20 11.81 -22.11
N LEU A 524 1.89 12.81 -22.63
CA LEU A 524 3.30 13.08 -22.33
C LEU A 524 3.38 14.01 -21.12
N TYR A 525 4.28 13.74 -20.19
CA TYR A 525 4.49 14.55 -18.98
C TYR A 525 5.65 15.55 -19.15
N PRO A 526 5.78 16.55 -18.25
CA PRO A 526 6.96 17.43 -18.25
C PRO A 526 8.27 16.63 -18.25
N ASP A 527 9.32 17.22 -18.81
CA ASP A 527 10.67 16.65 -18.95
C ASP A 527 10.73 15.41 -19.87
N THR A 528 9.68 15.20 -20.67
CA THR A 528 9.65 14.15 -21.68
C THR A 528 10.30 14.61 -22.97
N LEU A 529 11.31 13.86 -23.42
CA LEU A 529 11.85 13.88 -24.77
C LEU A 529 11.27 12.69 -25.54
N LEU A 530 10.52 12.97 -26.60
CA LEU A 530 9.97 11.97 -27.50
C LEU A 530 10.59 12.17 -28.88
N ARG A 531 11.12 11.11 -29.49
CA ARG A 531 11.63 11.11 -30.85
C ARG A 531 10.80 10.19 -31.72
N GLU A 532 10.29 10.70 -32.82
CA GLU A 532 9.53 9.96 -33.83
C GLU A 532 10.47 9.40 -34.90
N TYR A 533 10.20 8.17 -35.33
CA TYR A 533 10.90 7.48 -36.41
C TYR A 533 9.95 7.27 -37.59
N ARG A 534 10.47 7.41 -38.81
CA ARG A 534 9.78 7.05 -40.06
C ARG A 534 10.73 6.24 -40.92
N ASN A 535 10.34 5.02 -41.28
CA ASN A 535 11.21 4.07 -41.99
C ASN A 535 12.57 3.89 -41.28
N GLU A 536 12.54 3.71 -39.96
CA GLU A 536 13.74 3.54 -39.10
C GLU A 536 14.70 4.75 -39.07
N GLN A 537 14.30 5.90 -39.61
CA GLN A 537 15.08 7.14 -39.54
C GLN A 537 14.41 8.15 -38.60
N PRO A 538 15.17 8.84 -37.72
CA PRO A 538 14.65 9.94 -36.91
C PRO A 538 13.98 11.01 -37.77
N SER A 539 12.77 11.40 -37.39
CA SER A 539 11.93 12.36 -38.12
C SER A 539 11.75 13.65 -37.33
N LEU A 540 11.19 13.56 -36.11
CA LEU A 540 10.86 14.70 -35.26
C LEU A 540 11.27 14.42 -33.81
N ASP A 541 11.82 15.42 -33.12
CA ASP A 541 12.02 15.42 -31.67
C ASP A 541 11.05 16.38 -31.02
N TYR A 542 10.49 15.99 -29.87
CA TYR A 542 9.59 16.78 -29.05
C TYR A 542 10.15 16.84 -27.63
N ALA A 543 10.38 18.05 -27.11
CA ALA A 543 10.68 18.27 -25.69
C ALA A 543 9.50 18.96 -25.01
N ILE A 544 8.96 18.30 -23.99
CA ILE A 544 7.68 18.62 -23.38
C ILE A 544 7.89 19.35 -22.05
N GLY A 545 7.52 20.62 -21.97
CA GLY A 545 7.63 21.43 -20.74
C GLY A 545 6.40 21.34 -19.81
N ARG A 546 5.29 20.81 -20.31
CA ARG A 546 4.04 20.60 -19.56
C ARG A 546 3.28 19.39 -20.07
N THR A 547 2.41 18.82 -19.23
CA THR A 547 1.55 17.71 -19.64
C THR A 547 0.79 18.05 -20.92
N ILE A 548 0.95 17.21 -21.94
CA ILE A 548 0.36 17.41 -23.27
C ILE A 548 -0.17 16.09 -23.79
N HIS A 549 -1.31 16.13 -24.47
CA HIS A 549 -1.82 14.98 -25.20
C HIS A 549 -1.07 14.86 -26.53
N PHE A 550 -0.76 13.65 -26.97
CA PHE A 550 -0.09 13.38 -28.24
C PHE A 550 -0.87 12.31 -28.99
N SER A 551 -1.33 12.63 -30.20
CA SER A 551 -2.08 11.74 -31.09
C SER A 551 -1.34 11.55 -32.40
N MET A 552 -1.17 10.28 -32.80
CA MET A 552 -0.63 9.89 -34.11
C MET A 552 -1.70 9.78 -35.21
N GLU A 553 -2.96 10.00 -34.85
CA GLU A 553 -4.09 10.05 -35.79
C GLU A 553 -4.64 11.46 -35.96
N GLY A 554 -4.99 11.79 -37.21
CA GLY A 554 -5.67 13.03 -37.56
C GLY A 554 -7.06 13.10 -36.93
N GLY A 555 -7.37 14.20 -36.25
CA GLY A 555 -8.61 14.43 -35.51
C GLY A 555 -8.56 14.15 -34.01
N GLY A 556 -7.50 13.52 -33.49
CA GLY A 556 -7.36 13.20 -32.06
C GLY A 556 -7.38 14.42 -31.13
N CYS A 557 -6.99 15.61 -31.63
CA CYS A 557 -6.95 16.83 -30.82
C CYS A 557 -8.20 17.72 -30.93
N ALA A 558 -9.26 17.30 -31.64
CA ALA A 558 -10.39 18.18 -31.96
C ALA A 558 -11.09 18.84 -30.75
N ALA A 559 -10.97 18.26 -29.55
CA ALA A 559 -11.59 18.77 -28.31
C ALA A 559 -10.60 18.89 -27.12
N ILE A 560 -9.30 18.66 -27.34
CA ILE A 560 -8.31 18.56 -26.26
C ILE A 560 -7.41 19.80 -26.28
N LYS A 561 -7.37 20.52 -25.15
CA LYS A 561 -6.39 21.60 -24.92
C LYS A 561 -5.03 21.00 -24.59
N ASN A 562 -3.95 21.69 -24.98
CA ASN A 562 -2.59 21.17 -24.80
C ASN A 562 -2.45 19.81 -25.50
N CYS A 563 -2.42 19.84 -26.83
CA CYS A 563 -2.45 18.65 -27.67
C CYS A 563 -1.52 18.77 -28.89
N ILE A 564 -0.79 17.71 -29.20
CA ILE A 564 -0.01 17.54 -30.42
C ILE A 564 -0.71 16.49 -31.28
N GLU A 565 -1.06 16.84 -32.51
CA GLU A 565 -1.68 15.95 -33.49
C GLU A 565 -0.75 15.77 -34.68
N ARG A 566 -0.42 14.52 -35.00
CA ARG A 566 0.30 14.18 -36.22
C ARG A 566 -0.67 13.54 -37.21
N ASP A 567 -0.76 14.10 -38.41
CA ASP A 567 -1.47 13.49 -39.54
C ASP A 567 -0.43 12.96 -40.54
N PRO A 568 -0.03 11.68 -40.44
CA PRO A 568 1.06 11.11 -41.24
C PRO A 568 0.79 11.16 -42.74
N ASP A 569 -0.47 11.04 -43.15
CA ASP A 569 -0.90 11.07 -44.56
C ASP A 569 -0.75 12.47 -45.16
N LYS A 570 -1.04 13.51 -44.37
CA LYS A 570 -0.93 14.91 -44.81
C LYS A 570 0.44 15.53 -44.58
N SER A 571 1.37 14.83 -43.92
CA SER A 571 2.65 15.42 -43.48
C SER A 571 2.45 16.72 -42.68
N GLU A 572 1.35 16.77 -41.91
CA GLU A 572 0.93 17.90 -41.08
C GLU A 572 1.14 17.60 -39.60
N LEU A 573 1.63 18.59 -38.86
CA LEU A 573 1.75 18.59 -37.40
C LEU A 573 0.93 19.75 -36.84
N LYS A 574 0.00 19.47 -35.95
CA LYS A 574 -0.78 20.49 -35.22
C LYS A 574 -0.35 20.50 -33.77
N VAL A 575 -0.14 21.68 -33.22
CA VAL A 575 0.26 21.89 -31.83
C VAL A 575 -0.67 22.91 -31.23
N SER A 576 -1.52 22.50 -30.30
CA SER A 576 -2.35 23.37 -29.49
C SER A 576 -1.75 23.48 -28.09
N THR A 577 -1.39 24.67 -27.62
CA THR A 577 -0.92 24.89 -26.23
C THR A 577 -1.46 26.21 -25.69
N ASP A 578 -2.14 26.18 -24.54
CA ASP A 578 -2.72 27.37 -23.90
C ASP A 578 -1.74 28.06 -22.93
N ASP A 579 -0.90 27.28 -22.26
CA ASP A 579 -0.01 27.75 -21.19
C ASP A 579 1.30 26.93 -21.03
N GLY A 580 1.56 25.98 -21.94
CA GLY A 580 2.76 25.14 -21.92
C GLY A 580 3.87 25.60 -22.88
N GLN A 581 5.08 25.11 -22.61
CA GLN A 581 6.21 25.17 -23.53
C GLN A 581 6.37 23.82 -24.24
N VAL A 582 6.39 23.84 -25.57
CA VAL A 582 6.70 22.67 -26.40
C VAL A 582 7.87 23.04 -27.30
N LYS A 583 8.94 22.25 -27.27
CA LYS A 583 10.04 22.39 -28.23
C LYS A 583 9.97 21.26 -29.24
N ILE A 584 10.15 21.57 -30.51
CA ILE A 584 10.02 20.62 -31.61
C ILE A 584 11.25 20.79 -32.49
N ALA A 585 12.01 19.74 -32.75
CA ALA A 585 13.10 19.77 -33.73
C ALA A 585 12.77 18.83 -34.89
N ASN A 586 12.69 19.40 -36.09
CA ASN A 586 12.53 18.64 -37.32
C ASN A 586 13.91 18.18 -37.80
N LEU A 587 14.16 16.88 -37.66
CA LEU A 587 15.43 16.25 -37.99
C LEU A 587 15.46 15.77 -39.46
N GLY A 588 14.29 15.63 -40.09
CA GLY A 588 14.13 15.18 -41.47
C GLY A 588 13.41 16.21 -42.36
N ASN A 589 13.14 15.82 -43.61
CA ASN A 589 12.30 16.60 -44.54
C ASN A 589 10.87 16.02 -44.61
N SER A 590 10.37 15.47 -43.50
CA SER A 590 9.10 14.74 -43.45
C SER A 590 7.90 15.65 -43.16
N LEU A 591 8.12 16.81 -42.56
CA LEU A 591 7.07 17.76 -42.22
C LEU A 591 6.86 18.77 -43.35
N GLN A 592 5.63 18.88 -43.87
CA GLN A 592 5.26 19.86 -44.89
C GLN A 592 4.51 21.05 -44.30
N LYS A 593 3.80 20.85 -43.18
CA LYS A 593 2.92 21.86 -42.61
C LYS A 593 2.90 21.78 -41.08
N LEU A 594 3.16 22.92 -40.43
CA LEU A 594 3.05 23.12 -38.99
C LEU A 594 1.88 24.07 -38.69
N ILE A 595 0.91 23.63 -37.90
CA ILE A 595 -0.19 24.46 -37.38
C ILE A 595 0.03 24.65 -35.88
N VAL A 596 0.17 25.90 -35.43
CA VAL A 596 0.24 26.23 -34.01
C VAL A 596 -1.01 26.99 -33.60
N ASP A 597 -1.72 26.50 -32.60
CA ASP A 597 -2.91 27.10 -32.00
C ASP A 597 -2.72 27.30 -30.49
N GLY A 598 -3.42 28.29 -29.91
CA GLY A 598 -3.37 28.61 -28.48
C GLY A 598 -2.44 29.78 -28.08
N LYS A 599 -2.29 29.97 -26.76
CA LYS A 599 -1.57 31.11 -26.15
C LYS A 599 -0.19 30.77 -25.57
N GLY A 600 0.15 29.48 -25.52
CA GLY A 600 1.42 28.97 -24.99
C GLY A 600 2.61 29.29 -25.89
N GLN A 601 3.76 28.71 -25.56
CA GLN A 601 5.01 28.88 -26.28
C GLN A 601 5.37 27.61 -27.05
N VAL A 602 5.60 27.73 -28.36
CA VAL A 602 6.14 26.64 -29.19
C VAL A 602 7.47 27.09 -29.79
N GLU A 603 8.54 26.38 -29.47
CA GLU A 603 9.86 26.56 -30.11
C GLU A 603 10.03 25.47 -31.17
N TYR A 604 10.16 25.84 -32.44
CA TYR A 604 10.39 24.92 -33.53
C TYR A 604 11.79 25.11 -34.13
N PHE A 605 12.50 24.02 -34.38
CA PHE A 605 13.85 24.01 -34.92
C PHE A 605 13.89 23.23 -36.24
N GLU A 606 14.48 23.81 -37.29
CA GLU A 606 14.73 23.14 -38.57
C GLU A 606 16.01 23.69 -39.20
N ASN A 607 16.98 22.84 -39.56
CA ASN A 607 18.23 23.24 -40.22
C ASN A 607 18.99 24.40 -39.52
N ASN A 608 19.07 24.39 -38.19
CA ASN A 608 19.63 25.46 -37.34
C ASN A 608 18.83 26.77 -37.29
N VAL A 609 17.63 26.80 -37.86
CA VAL A 609 16.68 27.92 -37.71
C VAL A 609 15.77 27.64 -36.52
N GLN A 610 15.63 28.61 -35.62
CA GLN A 610 14.67 28.57 -34.51
C GLN A 610 13.50 29.51 -34.79
N LEU A 611 12.28 28.98 -34.70
CA LEU A 611 11.02 29.72 -34.74
C LEU A 611 10.39 29.68 -33.34
N LEU A 612 10.09 30.84 -32.76
CA LEU A 612 9.37 30.94 -31.49
C LEU A 612 7.96 31.49 -31.73
N PHE A 613 6.95 30.66 -31.50
CA PHE A 613 5.53 31.03 -31.52
C PHE A 613 5.07 31.32 -30.09
N SER A 614 4.64 32.54 -29.80
CA SER A 614 4.06 32.90 -28.50
C SER A 614 3.00 33.99 -28.63
N GLY A 615 2.14 34.16 -27.62
CA GLY A 615 1.09 35.18 -27.59
C GLY A 615 1.55 36.66 -27.69
N LYS A 616 2.88 36.92 -27.76
CA LYS A 616 3.53 38.20 -28.11
C LYS A 616 4.78 37.90 -29.00
N PRO A 617 5.29 38.87 -29.77
CA PRO A 617 5.67 38.69 -31.19
C PRO A 617 6.48 37.42 -31.51
N VAL A 618 6.06 36.77 -32.60
CA VAL A 618 6.76 35.62 -33.21
C VAL A 618 8.17 36.06 -33.57
N THR A 619 9.18 35.38 -33.02
CA THR A 619 10.59 35.68 -33.29
C THR A 619 11.16 34.55 -34.15
N VAL A 620 11.70 34.91 -35.31
CA VAL A 620 12.38 33.99 -36.24
C VAL A 620 13.87 34.29 -36.17
N ALA A 621 14.68 33.34 -35.74
CA ALA A 621 16.13 33.48 -35.64
C ALA A 621 16.83 32.41 -36.51
N GLY A 622 17.51 32.83 -37.56
CA GLY A 622 18.23 31.94 -38.50
C GLY A 622 18.28 32.52 -39.92
N ASP A 623 19.01 31.86 -40.82
CA ASP A 623 19.05 32.22 -42.25
C ASP A 623 17.72 31.77 -42.92
N PRO A 624 16.89 32.69 -43.44
CA PRO A 624 15.62 32.34 -44.07
C PRO A 624 15.76 31.47 -45.33
N SER A 625 16.93 31.45 -45.97
CA SER A 625 17.16 30.71 -47.21
C SER A 625 17.29 29.20 -47.03
N THR A 626 17.40 28.71 -45.79
CA THR A 626 17.53 27.28 -45.45
C THR A 626 16.23 26.64 -44.96
N LEU A 627 15.14 27.41 -44.85
CA LEU A 627 13.79 26.90 -44.58
C LEU A 627 13.24 26.20 -45.81
N ARG A 628 13.05 24.87 -45.74
CA ARG A 628 12.40 24.08 -46.81
C ARG A 628 10.91 23.87 -46.56
N THR A 629 10.44 24.15 -45.35
CA THR A 629 9.01 24.16 -45.00
C THR A 629 8.34 25.45 -45.48
N GLU A 630 7.31 25.34 -46.33
CA GLU A 630 6.42 26.46 -46.62
C GLU A 630 5.59 26.78 -45.37
N VAL A 631 5.99 27.80 -44.62
CA VAL A 631 5.12 28.41 -43.60
C VAL A 631 4.06 29.23 -44.32
N GLU A 632 3.02 28.55 -44.83
CA GLU A 632 1.95 29.19 -45.62
C GLU A 632 1.25 30.31 -44.82
N HIS A 633 1.02 30.09 -43.53
CA HIS A 633 0.24 30.99 -42.69
C HIS A 633 0.68 30.96 -41.21
N ILE A 634 1.08 32.11 -40.67
CA ILE A 634 1.15 32.35 -39.22
C ILE A 634 -0.18 32.99 -38.80
N TYR A 635 -0.99 32.27 -38.02
CA TYR A 635 -2.27 32.77 -37.52
C TYR A 635 -2.09 33.43 -36.14
N THR A 636 -2.66 34.61 -35.96
CA THR A 636 -2.70 35.31 -34.67
C THR A 636 -4.04 35.04 -33.95
N ARG A 637 -4.08 35.32 -32.64
CA ARG A 637 -5.13 34.99 -31.64
C ARG A 637 -6.60 35.24 -32.04
N ASP A 638 -6.88 35.95 -33.13
CA ASP A 638 -8.21 36.26 -33.64
C ASP A 638 -8.57 35.57 -34.97
N GLY A 639 -7.71 34.69 -35.49
CA GLY A 639 -7.94 33.93 -36.74
C GLY A 639 -8.03 34.80 -38.00
N LYS A 640 -7.79 36.12 -37.88
CA LYS A 640 -8.11 37.12 -38.92
C LYS A 640 -6.91 37.63 -39.71
N LYS A 641 -5.67 37.35 -39.26
CA LYS A 641 -4.45 37.71 -40.01
C LYS A 641 -3.55 36.50 -40.15
N SER A 642 -3.42 36.04 -41.39
CA SER A 642 -2.31 35.21 -41.81
C SER A 642 -1.16 36.11 -42.28
N ILE A 643 0.01 35.94 -41.69
CA ILE A 643 1.24 36.43 -42.31
C ILE A 643 1.62 35.36 -43.34
N LYS A 644 1.43 35.68 -44.63
CA LYS A 644 1.93 34.85 -45.72
C LYS A 644 3.41 35.17 -45.91
N LEU A 645 4.29 34.29 -45.46
CA LEU A 645 5.71 34.37 -45.80
C LEU A 645 5.83 33.95 -47.27
N LEU A 646 5.78 34.92 -48.17
CA LEU A 646 6.05 34.65 -49.58
C LEU A 646 7.54 34.25 -49.72
N PRO A 647 7.87 33.25 -50.54
CA PRO A 647 9.26 32.91 -50.82
C PRO A 647 9.91 34.12 -51.51
N ALA A 648 10.66 34.91 -50.75
CA ALA A 648 11.29 36.10 -51.28
C ALA A 648 12.67 35.74 -51.83
N ALA A 649 12.69 35.49 -53.14
CA ALA A 649 13.79 35.97 -53.94
C ALA A 649 13.97 37.47 -53.63
N HIS A 650 15.10 37.82 -53.03
CA HIS A 650 15.57 39.18 -52.73
C HIS A 650 15.09 39.77 -51.39
N GLY A 651 15.93 39.55 -50.37
CA GLY A 651 16.49 40.60 -49.52
C GLY A 651 15.55 41.30 -48.53
N ILE A 652 15.50 40.78 -47.31
CA ILE A 652 15.16 41.58 -46.12
C ILE A 652 16.35 41.51 -45.15
N GLU A 653 16.83 42.68 -44.77
CA GLU A 653 17.94 42.93 -43.86
C GLU A 653 17.39 43.03 -42.43
N ILE A 654 17.84 42.15 -41.53
CA ILE A 654 17.60 42.26 -40.07
C ILE A 654 18.96 42.18 -39.37
N GLN A 655 19.26 43.19 -38.54
CA GLN A 655 20.52 43.38 -37.83
C GLN A 655 20.86 42.22 -36.89
N PHE A 656 22.02 41.62 -37.12
CA PHE A 656 22.65 40.61 -36.26
C PHE A 656 23.49 41.26 -35.14
N CYS A 657 23.44 40.66 -33.95
CA CYS A 657 24.51 40.77 -32.96
C CYS A 657 25.19 39.39 -32.85
N LEU A 658 26.44 39.32 -33.32
CA LEU A 658 27.26 38.11 -33.40
C LEU A 658 28.16 38.01 -32.16
N LYS A 659 28.12 36.87 -31.45
CA LYS A 659 29.30 36.33 -30.74
C LYS A 659 29.26 34.79 -30.70
N LEU A 660 29.83 34.23 -31.76
CA LEU A 660 30.68 33.03 -31.87
C LEU A 660 30.43 31.83 -30.93
N CYS A 661 29.94 30.74 -31.53
CA CYS A 661 30.23 29.36 -31.12
C CYS A 661 31.47 28.83 -31.87
N THR A 662 32.41 28.17 -31.18
CA THR A 662 33.11 26.97 -31.67
C THR A 662 33.91 26.28 -30.56
N TYR A 663 33.81 24.94 -30.54
CA TYR A 663 34.63 23.91 -29.87
C TYR A 663 34.37 23.51 -28.39
N GLN A 664 33.53 22.46 -28.28
CA GLN A 664 33.69 21.19 -27.55
C GLN A 664 34.48 21.13 -26.23
N GLY A 665 33.80 20.57 -25.23
CA GLY A 665 34.38 19.59 -24.31
C GLY A 665 34.31 19.99 -22.83
N MET A 666 33.74 19.10 -22.02
CA MET A 666 33.71 19.10 -20.55
C MET A 666 32.61 19.95 -19.88
N LEU A 667 31.38 19.43 -19.90
CA LEU A 667 30.66 19.31 -18.63
C LEU A 667 31.17 18.01 -18.01
N THR A 668 31.81 18.11 -16.84
CA THR A 668 32.48 16.98 -16.19
C THR A 668 31.47 15.91 -15.79
N ASN A 669 31.89 14.65 -15.84
CA ASN A 669 31.15 13.48 -15.34
C ASN A 669 30.66 13.64 -13.88
N GLU A 670 31.14 14.64 -13.15
CA GLU A 670 30.76 14.95 -11.76
C GLU A 670 29.34 15.51 -11.63
N ALA A 671 28.83 16.27 -12.61
CA ALA A 671 27.45 16.81 -12.58
C ALA A 671 26.39 15.73 -12.86
N LEU A 672 26.71 14.78 -13.74
CA LEU A 672 25.87 13.63 -14.04
C LEU A 672 25.91 12.59 -12.92
N LEU A 673 27.07 12.43 -12.27
CA LEU A 673 27.23 11.60 -11.07
C LEU A 673 26.49 12.19 -9.88
N ALA A 674 26.43 13.52 -9.74
CA ALA A 674 25.68 14.19 -8.67
C ALA A 674 24.16 13.97 -8.78
N MET A 675 23.59 14.01 -9.98
CA MET A 675 22.16 13.77 -10.20
C MET A 675 21.80 12.27 -10.11
N LYS A 676 22.70 11.38 -10.55
CA LYS A 676 22.52 9.92 -10.43
C LYS A 676 22.64 9.44 -8.98
N ASN A 677 23.55 10.04 -8.20
CA ASN A 677 23.64 9.80 -6.76
C ASN A 677 22.36 10.25 -6.05
N PHE A 678 21.75 11.37 -6.42
CA PHE A 678 20.57 11.92 -5.73
C PHE A 678 19.34 10.98 -5.78
N ALA A 679 19.06 10.35 -6.93
CA ALA A 679 17.94 9.43 -7.10
C ALA A 679 18.18 8.05 -6.45
N ASP A 680 19.42 7.54 -6.46
CA ASP A 680 19.80 6.31 -5.74
C ASP A 680 19.70 6.48 -4.21
N THR A 681 19.84 7.71 -3.72
CA THR A 681 19.87 7.98 -2.27
C THR A 681 18.50 7.76 -1.64
N LYS A 682 17.38 8.16 -2.28
CA LYS A 682 16.03 8.03 -1.71
C LYS A 682 15.55 6.59 -1.59
N LEU A 683 15.82 5.78 -2.60
CA LEU A 683 15.52 4.35 -2.60
C LEU A 683 16.34 3.59 -1.55
N ARG A 684 17.63 3.94 -1.44
CA ARG A 684 18.53 3.39 -0.42
C ARG A 684 18.13 3.83 0.99
N GLN A 685 17.69 5.07 1.16
CA GLN A 685 17.19 5.62 2.42
C GLN A 685 15.94 4.88 2.91
N ASP A 686 14.99 4.57 2.03
CA ASP A 686 13.76 3.82 2.39
C ASP A 686 14.05 2.35 2.71
N GLN A 687 14.98 1.71 2.00
CA GLN A 687 15.43 0.34 2.28
C GLN A 687 16.20 0.26 3.60
N LEU A 688 17.12 1.20 3.83
CA LEU A 688 17.82 1.34 5.11
C LEU A 688 16.83 1.64 6.24
N ALA A 689 15.79 2.43 5.98
CA ALA A 689 14.73 2.72 6.93
C ALA A 689 13.91 1.49 7.32
N GLN A 690 13.54 0.64 6.37
CA GLN A 690 12.87 -0.63 6.67
C GLN A 690 13.78 -1.61 7.40
N GLN A 691 15.03 -1.75 6.96
CA GLN A 691 16.01 -2.67 7.55
C GLN A 691 16.35 -2.28 8.99
N PHE A 692 16.58 -1.00 9.25
CA PHE A 692 16.94 -0.50 10.59
C PHE A 692 15.72 -0.28 11.48
N GLY A 693 14.56 0.11 10.93
CA GLY A 693 13.30 0.17 11.67
C GLY A 693 12.89 -1.20 12.20
N ALA A 694 13.16 -2.28 11.45
CA ALA A 694 12.99 -3.66 11.91
C ALA A 694 14.03 -4.08 12.97
N GLN A 695 15.26 -3.53 12.92
CA GLN A 695 16.37 -3.91 13.81
C GLN A 695 16.40 -3.13 15.14
N TYR A 696 15.94 -1.87 15.16
CA TYR A 696 16.10 -0.94 16.29
C TYR A 696 14.78 -0.34 16.83
N GLY A 697 13.63 -0.64 16.21
CA GLY A 697 12.31 -0.31 16.75
C GLY A 697 11.87 1.14 16.54
N GLU A 698 12.54 1.93 15.72
CA GLU A 698 12.13 3.29 15.36
C GLU A 698 11.81 3.40 13.88
N ARG A 699 10.52 3.61 13.55
CA ARG A 699 10.09 3.90 12.17
C ARG A 699 10.01 5.40 11.86
N ASN A 700 9.99 6.27 12.88
CA ASN A 700 9.66 7.69 12.72
C ASN A 700 10.87 8.61 12.53
N SER A 701 12.03 8.30 13.14
CA SER A 701 13.28 9.06 12.95
C SER A 701 13.80 9.02 11.51
N LEU A 702 13.36 8.02 10.73
CA LEU A 702 13.80 7.75 9.37
C LEU A 702 13.03 8.52 8.29
N ARG A 703 11.88 9.14 8.61
CA ARG A 703 11.21 10.07 7.69
C ARG A 703 12.06 11.30 7.40
N VAL A 704 12.96 11.66 8.32
CA VAL A 704 13.93 12.75 8.14
C VAL A 704 15.15 12.29 7.33
N LEU A 705 15.29 10.99 7.09
CA LEU A 705 16.37 10.46 6.26
C LEU A 705 16.08 10.52 4.76
N GLY A 706 14.91 10.99 4.33
CA GLY A 706 14.68 11.59 3.01
C GLY A 706 15.09 13.06 2.99
N TYR A 707 16.37 13.35 3.26
CA TYR A 707 16.91 14.70 3.38
C TYR A 707 16.56 15.58 2.16
N LEU A 708 15.78 16.66 2.40
CA LEU A 708 15.73 17.89 1.60
C LEU A 708 15.08 17.86 0.22
N ASP A 709 13.82 17.44 0.15
CA ASP A 709 13.01 17.81 -1.03
C ASP A 709 12.55 19.28 -0.93
N GLU A 710 12.48 19.83 0.29
CA GLU A 710 11.94 21.16 0.57
C GLU A 710 13.03 22.17 0.99
N PRO A 711 13.12 23.35 0.35
CA PRO A 711 14.08 24.41 0.70
C PRO A 711 14.07 24.84 2.18
N THR A 712 12.96 24.63 2.89
CA THR A 712 12.81 24.96 4.31
C THR A 712 13.65 24.07 5.22
N GLU A 713 13.97 22.84 4.83
CA GLU A 713 14.72 21.90 5.67
C GLU A 713 16.24 22.18 5.69
N LEU A 714 16.76 22.91 4.69
CA LEU A 714 18.18 23.33 4.64
C LEU A 714 18.60 24.13 5.88
N ARG A 715 17.66 24.84 6.48
CA ARG A 715 17.86 25.62 7.70
C ARG A 715 18.26 24.72 8.88
N ILE A 716 17.59 23.59 9.07
CA ILE A 716 17.85 22.63 10.15
C ILE A 716 19.25 22.03 10.00
N ILE A 717 19.62 21.66 8.78
CA ILE A 717 20.92 21.04 8.51
C ILE A 717 22.04 22.03 8.73
N ASN A 718 21.88 23.26 8.25
CA ASN A 718 22.85 24.31 8.49
C ASN A 718 23.01 24.58 9.98
N ALA A 719 21.93 24.56 10.76
CA ALA A 719 21.99 24.65 12.21
C ALA A 719 22.82 23.51 12.83
N ILE A 720 22.55 22.26 12.43
CA ILE A 720 23.29 21.08 12.94
C ILE A 720 24.76 21.16 12.57
N GLN A 721 25.08 21.49 11.31
CA GLN A 721 26.47 21.60 10.85
C GLN A 721 27.23 22.70 11.58
N GLN A 722 26.63 23.89 11.74
CA GLN A 722 27.27 25.01 12.45
C GLN A 722 27.47 24.69 13.93
N ALA A 723 26.48 24.07 14.58
CA ALA A 723 26.59 23.67 15.97
C ALA A 723 27.66 22.59 16.16
N ALA A 724 27.73 21.59 15.28
CA ALA A 724 28.75 20.54 15.29
C ALA A 724 30.16 21.11 15.07
N GLU A 725 30.33 22.01 14.10
CA GLU A 725 31.61 22.69 13.83
C GLU A 725 32.08 23.51 15.02
N LYS A 726 31.18 24.30 15.62
CA LYS A 726 31.49 25.11 16.81
C LYS A 726 31.91 24.26 18.00
N THR A 727 31.31 23.09 18.16
CA THR A 727 31.55 22.21 19.31
C THR A 727 32.61 21.14 19.06
N GLY A 728 33.10 20.99 17.83
CA GLY A 728 34.00 19.91 17.44
C GLY A 728 33.37 18.52 17.48
N LEU A 729 32.04 18.43 17.42
CA LEU A 729 31.30 17.17 17.36
C LEU A 729 31.15 16.69 15.91
N ASP A 730 30.91 15.39 15.75
CA ASP A 730 30.54 14.82 14.44
C ASP A 730 29.10 15.25 14.10
N PRO A 731 28.84 15.89 12.94
CA PRO A 731 27.52 16.40 12.59
C PRO A 731 26.45 15.29 12.46
N ASN A 732 26.84 14.08 12.04
CA ASN A 732 25.92 12.96 11.93
C ASN A 732 25.60 12.36 13.31
N PHE A 733 26.55 12.45 14.24
CA PHE A 733 26.30 12.14 15.66
C PHE A 733 25.32 13.14 16.29
N VAL A 734 25.50 14.44 16.04
CA VAL A 734 24.61 15.49 16.54
C VAL A 734 23.19 15.30 16.00
N ALA A 735 23.05 15.09 14.69
CA ALA A 735 21.75 14.80 14.07
C ALA A 735 21.11 13.51 14.62
N GLY A 736 21.89 12.42 14.71
CA GLY A 736 21.41 11.14 15.23
C GLY A 736 20.92 11.22 16.68
N ALA A 737 21.62 12.00 17.52
CA ALA A 737 21.21 12.24 18.90
C ALA A 737 19.86 12.96 18.96
N PHE A 738 19.69 14.06 18.22
CA PHE A 738 18.46 14.86 18.31
C PHE A 738 17.24 14.18 17.67
N PHE A 739 17.42 13.42 16.60
CA PHE A 739 16.32 12.66 16.04
C PHE A 739 15.82 11.57 16.99
N VAL A 740 16.70 10.89 17.72
CA VAL A 740 16.28 9.91 18.73
C VAL A 740 15.56 10.56 19.92
N GLU A 741 15.92 11.79 20.28
CA GLU A 741 15.28 12.50 21.40
C GLU A 741 13.89 13.06 21.06
N GLY A 742 13.60 13.40 19.80
CA GLY A 742 12.26 13.83 19.39
C GLY A 742 12.19 14.92 18.32
N LEU A 743 13.34 15.41 17.83
CA LEU A 743 13.39 16.49 16.84
C LEU A 743 12.57 16.15 15.57
N HIS A 744 12.54 14.87 15.18
CA HIS A 744 11.75 14.40 14.03
C HIS A 744 10.24 14.65 14.19
N GLY A 745 9.70 14.45 15.40
CA GLY A 745 8.27 14.66 15.68
C GLY A 745 7.91 16.14 15.71
N TRP A 746 8.81 16.98 16.20
CA TRP A 746 8.64 18.43 16.13
C TRP A 746 8.67 18.94 14.69
N ILE A 747 9.59 18.43 13.87
CA ILE A 747 9.65 18.77 12.45
C ILE A 747 8.31 18.45 11.77
N SER A 748 7.78 17.24 11.98
CA SER A 748 6.55 16.81 11.32
C SER A 748 5.30 17.57 11.76
N ASN A 749 5.25 18.01 13.02
CA ASN A 749 4.03 18.57 13.60
C ASN A 749 4.01 20.11 13.63
N GLU A 750 5.17 20.74 13.80
CA GLU A 750 5.27 22.18 14.06
C GLU A 750 6.07 22.91 12.98
N TYR A 751 7.28 22.42 12.67
CA TYR A 751 8.22 23.13 11.78
C TYR A 751 7.67 23.40 10.37
N TYR A 752 7.04 22.40 9.74
CA TYR A 752 6.49 22.58 8.39
C TYR A 752 5.34 23.60 8.34
N ASN A 753 4.62 23.79 9.45
CA ASN A 753 3.57 24.79 9.56
C ASN A 753 4.13 26.18 9.86
N ASN A 754 5.20 26.24 10.66
CA ASN A 754 5.89 27.47 11.03
C ASN A 754 7.40 27.21 11.24
N PRO A 755 8.27 27.58 10.28
CA PRO A 755 9.72 27.38 10.41
C PRO A 755 10.36 28.16 11.57
N ASP A 756 9.68 29.18 12.07
CA ASP A 756 10.06 29.96 13.26
C ASP A 756 9.31 29.50 14.52
N ALA A 757 8.78 28.27 14.51
CA ALA A 757 8.18 27.68 15.70
C ALA A 757 9.24 27.54 16.81
N GLU A 758 8.76 27.70 18.04
CA GLU A 758 9.58 27.49 19.23
C GLU A 758 9.90 25.99 19.39
N LEU A 759 11.06 25.69 19.98
CA LEU A 759 11.58 24.33 20.08
C LEU A 759 11.82 23.94 21.54
N SER A 760 11.15 22.88 21.99
CA SER A 760 11.28 22.38 23.36
C SER A 760 12.65 21.75 23.61
N ALA A 761 13.40 22.27 24.59
CA ALA A 761 14.69 21.69 24.97
C ALA A 761 14.55 20.23 25.43
N MET A 762 13.56 19.98 26.31
CA MET A 762 13.28 18.66 26.87
C MET A 762 12.63 17.74 25.82
N GLY A 763 11.50 18.18 25.27
CA GLY A 763 10.65 17.30 24.45
C GLY A 763 11.17 17.02 23.04
N SER A 764 12.07 17.85 22.51
CA SER A 764 12.54 17.72 21.13
C SER A 764 14.03 17.45 21.01
N LEU A 765 14.84 17.77 22.03
CA LEU A 765 16.31 17.68 21.95
C LEU A 765 16.93 16.88 23.12
N GLY A 766 16.14 16.42 24.09
CA GLY A 766 16.63 15.75 25.30
C GLY A 766 17.55 16.63 26.16
N ALA A 767 17.47 17.94 25.98
CA ALA A 767 18.32 18.96 26.63
C ALA A 767 17.71 19.43 27.96
N ASP A 768 17.22 18.50 28.78
CA ASP A 768 16.43 18.74 29.99
C ASP A 768 17.08 19.69 31.00
N ARG A 769 18.42 19.69 31.00
CA ARG A 769 19.23 20.44 31.96
C ARG A 769 19.77 21.75 31.41
N PHE A 770 19.43 22.12 30.18
CA PHE A 770 19.92 23.34 29.56
C PHE A 770 19.68 24.57 30.46
N GLY A 771 18.48 24.69 31.05
CA GLY A 771 18.12 25.82 31.91
C GLY A 771 18.98 26.00 33.16
N LYS A 772 19.60 24.91 33.65
CA LYS A 772 20.56 24.94 34.78
C LYS A 772 22.01 25.10 34.35
N GLU A 773 22.33 24.73 33.11
CA GLU A 773 23.71 24.60 32.63
C GLU A 773 24.11 25.67 31.61
N GLU A 774 23.18 26.48 31.12
CA GLU A 774 23.47 27.53 30.13
C GLU A 774 24.67 28.40 30.54
N ALA A 775 24.78 28.76 31.82
CA ALA A 775 25.81 29.68 32.28
C ALA A 775 27.19 29.02 32.20
N ILE A 776 27.31 27.78 32.66
CA ILE A 776 28.57 27.04 32.57
C ILE A 776 28.92 26.67 31.13
N LEU A 777 27.93 26.41 30.27
CA LEU A 777 28.15 26.15 28.86
C LEU A 777 28.67 27.41 28.15
N ARG A 778 28.15 28.59 28.49
CA ARG A 778 28.64 29.89 28.00
C ARG A 778 30.03 30.23 28.55
N ASP A 779 30.24 30.10 29.86
CA ASP A 779 31.53 30.43 30.51
C ASP A 779 32.68 29.54 30.03
N LYS A 780 32.39 28.28 29.69
CA LYS A 780 33.37 27.35 29.10
C LYS A 780 33.52 27.48 27.58
N GLY A 781 32.77 28.38 26.95
CA GLY A 781 32.89 28.69 25.52
C GLY A 781 32.18 27.71 24.58
N TYR A 782 31.31 26.83 25.08
CA TYR A 782 30.48 25.98 24.21
C TYR A 782 29.33 26.76 23.58
N LEU A 783 28.80 27.76 24.29
CA LEU A 783 27.82 28.71 23.77
C LEU A 783 28.48 30.04 23.40
N ARG A 784 27.83 30.80 22.52
CA ARG A 784 28.30 32.15 22.18
C ARG A 784 28.12 33.09 23.39
N PRO A 785 28.99 34.11 23.57
CA PRO A 785 28.93 34.99 24.73
C PRO A 785 27.61 35.76 24.88
N ASP A 786 26.89 35.96 23.78
CA ASP A 786 25.60 36.64 23.73
C ASP A 786 24.39 35.68 23.75
N PHE A 787 24.61 34.36 23.92
CA PHE A 787 23.52 33.39 24.07
C PHE A 787 22.84 33.57 25.43
N GLN A 788 21.62 34.12 25.45
CA GLN A 788 20.96 34.55 26.69
C GLN A 788 19.45 34.36 26.70
N GLU A 789 18.90 34.28 27.92
CA GLU A 789 17.47 34.19 28.16
C GLU A 789 16.73 35.44 27.64
N GLY A 790 15.54 35.24 27.09
CA GLY A 790 14.73 36.23 26.37
C GLY A 790 15.12 36.41 24.91
N ALA A 791 16.42 36.42 24.59
CA ALA A 791 16.90 36.56 23.21
C ALA A 791 16.87 35.23 22.45
N ASP A 792 17.34 34.15 23.10
CA ASP A 792 17.56 32.86 22.46
C ASP A 792 16.65 31.75 22.98
N PHE A 793 16.22 31.87 24.22
CA PHE A 793 15.35 30.91 24.88
C PHE A 793 14.58 31.56 26.02
N SER A 794 13.47 30.97 26.44
CA SER A 794 12.72 31.32 27.63
C SER A 794 12.80 30.19 28.66
N LYS A 795 12.66 30.54 29.95
CA LYS A 795 12.47 29.58 31.03
C LYS A 795 11.04 29.69 31.54
N GLU A 796 10.31 28.58 31.54
CA GLU A 796 9.01 28.46 32.19
C GLU A 796 9.16 27.92 33.63
N GLU A 797 8.04 27.79 34.35
CA GLU A 797 8.01 27.23 35.71
C GLU A 797 8.70 25.86 35.80
N LEU A 798 9.24 25.55 36.99
CA LEU A 798 10.00 24.33 37.26
C LEU A 798 9.15 23.08 36.97
N LEU A 799 9.52 22.32 35.94
CA LEU A 799 8.97 20.99 35.72
C LEU A 799 9.89 19.95 36.38
N THR A 800 9.26 18.94 36.98
CA THR A 800 10.00 17.75 37.41
C THR A 800 10.18 16.87 36.18
N SER A 801 11.42 16.62 35.78
CA SER A 801 11.71 15.73 34.65
C SER A 801 11.19 14.31 34.92
N GLU A 802 11.18 13.47 33.88
CA GLU A 802 10.86 12.03 33.95
C GLU A 802 11.71 11.26 34.98
N ARG A 803 12.77 11.90 35.47
CA ARG A 803 13.79 11.37 36.38
C ARG A 803 13.75 12.03 37.75
N GLY A 804 12.70 12.80 38.05
CA GLY A 804 12.48 13.39 39.37
C GLY A 804 13.23 14.70 39.63
N GLU A 805 13.86 15.31 38.62
CA GLU A 805 14.63 16.54 38.80
C GLU A 805 13.84 17.78 38.42
N ALA A 806 13.65 18.70 39.36
CA ALA A 806 13.09 20.02 39.07
C ALA A 806 14.07 20.84 38.23
N SER A 807 13.77 21.06 36.96
CA SER A 807 14.54 21.90 36.04
C SER A 807 13.61 22.93 35.38
N PRO A 808 14.06 24.17 35.15
CA PRO A 808 13.26 25.12 34.37
C PRO A 808 13.03 24.53 32.99
N ARG A 809 11.78 24.45 32.56
CA ARG A 809 11.48 24.03 31.19
C ARG A 809 12.01 25.12 30.25
N VAL A 810 12.89 24.74 29.34
CA VAL A 810 13.46 25.66 28.36
C VAL A 810 12.77 25.49 27.03
N ILE A 811 12.35 26.62 26.48
CA ILE A 811 11.81 26.72 25.12
C ILE A 811 12.76 27.62 24.32
N PHE A 812 13.35 27.08 23.27
CA PHE A 812 14.20 27.83 22.35
C PHE A 812 13.33 28.58 21.34
N LYS A 813 13.79 29.75 20.92
CA LYS A 813 13.04 30.60 19.99
C LYS A 813 12.86 29.97 18.61
N ASP A 814 13.84 29.20 18.16
CA ASP A 814 13.84 28.50 16.87
C ASP A 814 14.84 27.34 16.86
N VAL A 815 14.89 26.63 15.74
CA VAL A 815 15.72 25.44 15.55
C VAL A 815 17.22 25.75 15.67
N GLU A 816 17.70 26.90 15.19
CA GLU A 816 19.12 27.26 15.30
C GLU A 816 19.57 27.35 16.75
N ARG A 817 18.79 28.06 17.58
CA ARG A 817 19.11 28.25 18.99
C ARG A 817 18.98 26.96 19.78
N GLY A 818 17.98 26.13 19.47
CA GLY A 818 17.84 24.83 20.12
C GLY A 818 18.97 23.88 19.79
N VAL A 819 19.32 23.74 18.51
CA VAL A 819 20.41 22.88 18.05
C VAL A 819 21.76 23.36 18.61
N GLU A 820 22.04 24.67 18.62
CA GLU A 820 23.23 25.23 19.28
C GLU A 820 23.27 24.88 20.77
N GLY A 821 22.15 25.06 21.47
CA GLY A 821 22.01 24.77 22.90
C GLY A 821 22.27 23.31 23.26
N ALA A 822 21.63 22.39 22.54
CA ALA A 822 21.75 20.96 22.79
C ALA A 822 23.12 20.40 22.37
N ALA A 823 23.72 20.90 21.28
CA ALA A 823 25.05 20.49 20.86
C ALA A 823 26.12 20.94 21.86
N ALA A 824 25.99 22.15 22.43
CA ALA A 824 26.86 22.63 23.49
C ALA A 824 26.81 21.70 24.72
N MET A 825 25.63 21.20 25.08
CA MET A 825 25.49 20.19 26.14
C MET A 825 26.21 18.88 25.80
N LEU A 826 25.99 18.31 24.60
CA LEU A 826 26.67 17.09 24.17
C LEU A 826 28.21 17.23 24.19
N ALA A 827 28.72 18.37 23.75
CA ALA A 827 30.15 18.68 23.73
C ALA A 827 30.73 18.77 25.14
N TYR A 828 30.00 19.45 26.03
CA TYR A 828 30.38 19.53 27.43
C TYR A 828 30.39 18.15 28.10
N ARG A 829 29.42 17.27 27.77
CA ARG A 829 29.41 15.87 28.23
C ARG A 829 30.58 15.06 27.69
N ARG A 830 30.99 15.29 26.44
CA ARG A 830 32.17 14.64 25.86
C ARG A 830 33.44 14.97 26.62
N ASP A 831 33.63 16.21 27.04
CA ASP A 831 34.81 16.61 27.79
C ASP A 831 34.82 16.07 29.23
N LEU A 832 33.65 15.96 29.85
CA LEU A 832 33.50 15.28 31.14
C LEU A 832 33.81 13.78 31.02
N LEU A 833 33.27 13.11 30.00
CA LEU A 833 33.60 11.71 29.71
C LEU A 833 35.11 11.52 29.53
N LYS A 834 35.77 12.35 28.70
CA LYS A 834 37.22 12.25 28.47
C LYS A 834 38.03 12.46 29.74
N ARG A 835 37.58 13.36 30.64
CA ARG A 835 38.21 13.55 31.95
C ARG A 835 38.03 12.32 32.82
N ASP A 836 36.80 11.83 32.96
CA ASP A 836 36.50 10.68 33.81
C ASP A 836 37.21 9.40 33.30
N LEU A 837 37.39 9.24 31.98
CA LEU A 837 38.22 8.16 31.42
C LEU A 837 39.69 8.27 31.86
N ARG A 838 40.29 9.47 31.78
CA ARG A 838 41.67 9.71 32.24
C ARG A 838 41.83 9.47 33.74
N ASP A 839 40.86 9.93 34.53
CA ASP A 839 40.85 9.75 35.98
C ASP A 839 40.77 8.26 36.38
N ASN A 840 40.25 7.40 35.49
CA ASN A 840 40.20 5.95 35.67
C ASN A 840 41.32 5.21 34.90
N GLY A 841 42.40 5.90 34.51
CA GLY A 841 43.58 5.30 33.90
C GLY A 841 43.40 4.83 32.44
N LEU A 842 42.35 5.29 31.77
CA LEU A 842 42.11 5.03 30.35
C LEU A 842 42.47 6.25 29.52
N ASN A 843 43.12 6.04 28.38
CA ASN A 843 43.36 7.12 27.43
C ASN A 843 42.14 7.26 26.50
N PRO A 844 41.46 8.42 26.48
CA PRO A 844 40.30 8.62 25.61
C PRO A 844 40.60 8.46 24.12
N ASP A 845 41.86 8.66 23.73
CA ASP A 845 42.29 8.53 22.33
C ASP A 845 42.44 7.06 21.89
N ASP A 846 42.34 6.11 22.82
CA ASP A 846 42.30 4.66 22.51
C ASP A 846 40.90 4.22 22.04
N LEU A 847 39.86 5.03 22.26
CA LEU A 847 38.51 4.74 21.78
C LEU A 847 38.37 5.10 20.31
N THR A 848 37.63 4.27 19.57
CA THR A 848 37.21 4.63 18.22
C THR A 848 36.25 5.82 18.27
N ARG A 849 36.12 6.55 17.15
CA ARG A 849 35.14 7.63 16.99
C ARG A 849 33.73 7.18 17.44
N ASP A 850 33.30 6.00 16.99
CA ASP A 850 31.98 5.45 17.30
C ASP A 850 31.83 5.11 18.78
N GLN A 851 32.86 4.56 19.42
CA GLN A 851 32.84 4.28 20.86
C GLN A 851 32.77 5.59 21.67
N LEU A 852 33.54 6.60 21.27
CA LEU A 852 33.51 7.90 21.92
C LEU A 852 32.14 8.58 21.75
N ASN A 853 31.52 8.50 20.58
CA ASN A 853 30.17 8.97 20.31
C ASN A 853 29.13 8.23 21.17
N TYR A 854 29.17 6.90 21.17
CA TYR A 854 28.29 6.04 21.97
C TYR A 854 28.35 6.43 23.45
N TRP A 855 29.54 6.44 24.04
CA TRP A 855 29.71 6.76 25.46
C TRP A 855 29.43 8.24 25.77
N THR A 856 29.65 9.16 24.82
CA THR A 856 29.23 10.56 24.99
C THR A 856 27.71 10.62 25.17
N TYR A 857 26.96 9.91 24.35
CA TYR A 857 25.51 9.91 24.44
C TYR A 857 25.00 9.13 25.66
N VAL A 858 25.64 8.00 26.04
CA VAL A 858 25.33 7.34 27.33
C VAL A 858 25.53 8.32 28.49
N TYR A 859 26.62 9.08 28.48
CA TYR A 859 26.92 10.06 29.52
C TYR A 859 25.92 11.23 29.52
N TYR A 860 25.46 11.66 28.35
CA TYR A 860 24.40 12.65 28.17
C TYR A 860 23.05 12.15 28.67
N ASN A 861 22.64 10.97 28.23
CA ASN A 861 21.32 10.39 28.47
C ASN A 861 21.22 9.64 29.80
N ALA A 862 22.31 9.34 30.52
CA ALA A 862 22.23 8.68 31.85
C ALA A 862 21.65 9.57 32.95
N GLY A 863 21.53 10.87 32.71
CA GLY A 863 20.97 11.81 33.68
C GLY A 863 21.93 12.10 34.83
N SER A 864 21.45 12.90 35.78
CA SER A 864 22.26 13.38 36.88
C SER A 864 22.35 12.38 38.02
N GLY A 865 23.45 12.48 38.76
CA GLY A 865 23.45 12.07 40.16
C GLY A 865 22.92 13.19 41.06
N PRO A 866 23.01 13.02 42.39
CA PRO A 866 22.63 14.06 43.36
C PRO A 866 23.38 15.39 43.11
N PRO A 867 22.94 16.52 43.69
CA PRO A 867 23.48 17.86 43.41
C PRO A 867 25.01 17.98 43.51
N GLU A 868 25.62 17.21 44.40
CA GLU A 868 27.07 17.08 44.61
C GLU A 868 27.82 16.28 43.53
N ASP A 869 27.14 15.41 42.78
CA ASP A 869 27.67 14.73 41.58
C ASP A 869 26.64 14.79 40.44
N PRO A 870 26.45 15.96 39.83
CA PRO A 870 25.39 16.18 38.84
C PRO A 870 25.57 15.35 37.57
N TYR A 871 26.62 14.55 37.44
CA TYR A 871 26.86 13.63 36.32
C TYR A 871 26.90 12.16 36.76
N GLY A 872 26.55 11.91 38.03
CA GLY A 872 26.90 10.71 38.77
C GLY A 872 26.50 9.40 38.12
N LYS A 873 25.39 9.32 37.38
CA LYS A 873 24.99 8.09 36.71
C LYS A 873 25.88 7.79 35.50
N GLY A 874 26.10 8.77 34.62
CA GLY A 874 27.03 8.63 33.49
C GLY A 874 28.45 8.34 33.96
N ARG A 875 28.93 9.09 34.94
CA ARG A 875 30.24 8.86 35.59
C ARG A 875 30.34 7.49 36.24
N ALA A 876 29.33 7.04 36.98
CA ALA A 876 29.32 5.73 37.63
C ALA A 876 29.40 4.60 36.60
N ILE A 877 28.66 4.69 35.50
CA ILE A 877 28.72 3.73 34.41
C ILE A 877 30.14 3.66 33.83
N ILE A 878 30.77 4.81 33.55
CA ILE A 878 32.14 4.86 33.00
C ILE A 878 33.16 4.32 34.00
N LYS A 879 33.06 4.74 35.27
CA LYS A 879 33.94 4.27 36.35
C LYS A 879 33.85 2.75 36.52
N GLU A 880 32.65 2.20 36.47
CA GLU A 880 32.46 0.75 36.59
C GLU A 880 33.06 0.00 35.40
N ARG A 881 32.81 0.46 34.18
CA ARG A 881 33.40 -0.13 32.98
C ARG A 881 34.92 -0.05 33.00
N ALA A 882 35.48 1.10 33.36
CA ALA A 882 36.92 1.32 33.36
C ALA A 882 37.70 0.34 34.25
N LYS A 883 37.10 -0.21 35.32
CA LYS A 883 37.68 -1.29 36.14
C LYS A 883 38.05 -2.54 35.33
N HIS A 884 37.37 -2.76 34.21
CA HIS A 884 37.57 -3.90 33.32
C HIS A 884 38.45 -3.55 32.10
N GLY A 885 39.11 -2.39 32.11
CA GLY A 885 39.99 -1.92 31.03
C GLY A 885 39.25 -1.41 29.79
N ALA A 886 40.01 -0.90 28.81
CA ALA A 886 39.47 -0.29 27.59
C ALA A 886 38.56 -1.23 26.77
N GLY A 887 38.82 -2.54 26.79
CA GLY A 887 37.99 -3.54 26.10
C GLY A 887 36.54 -3.61 26.59
N SER A 888 36.24 -3.11 27.79
CA SER A 888 34.88 -3.05 28.33
C SER A 888 34.01 -1.91 27.75
N LEU A 889 34.66 -0.95 27.07
CA LEU A 889 34.05 0.19 26.39
C LEU A 889 33.72 -0.11 24.93
N VAL A 890 33.86 -1.36 24.49
CA VAL A 890 33.34 -1.82 23.21
C VAL A 890 31.82 -1.68 23.22
N ILE A 891 31.26 -1.13 22.14
CA ILE A 891 29.82 -0.97 21.96
C ILE A 891 29.16 -2.35 22.05
N PRO A 892 28.26 -2.59 23.02
CA PRO A 892 27.60 -3.88 23.16
C PRO A 892 26.72 -4.15 21.94
N SER A 893 26.64 -5.41 21.50
CA SER A 893 25.77 -5.78 20.38
C SER A 893 24.30 -5.63 20.75
N GLN A 894 23.45 -5.29 19.77
CA GLN A 894 22.00 -5.14 19.99
C GLN A 894 21.38 -6.42 20.57
N LYS A 895 21.87 -7.60 20.16
CA LYS A 895 21.42 -8.89 20.67
C LYS A 895 21.72 -9.07 22.16
N ILE A 896 22.79 -8.49 22.68
CA ILE A 896 23.12 -8.53 24.11
C ILE A 896 22.20 -7.58 24.88
N VAL A 897 21.98 -6.36 24.38
CA VAL A 897 21.06 -5.40 25.02
C VAL A 897 19.63 -5.92 25.00
N ASN A 898 19.16 -6.44 23.86
CA ASN A 898 17.83 -7.06 23.74
C ASN A 898 17.71 -8.31 24.62
N LYS A 899 18.71 -9.20 24.70
CA LYS A 899 18.66 -10.35 25.62
C LYS A 899 18.60 -9.94 27.10
N ILE A 900 19.25 -8.83 27.46
CA ILE A 900 19.18 -8.29 28.82
C ILE A 900 17.80 -7.69 29.08
N VAL A 901 17.19 -7.03 28.08
CA VAL A 901 15.82 -6.51 28.14
C VAL A 901 14.76 -7.62 28.10
N GLU A 902 14.94 -8.69 27.34
CA GLU A 902 14.00 -9.81 27.18
C GLU A 902 14.01 -10.75 28.39
N ARG A 903 15.19 -10.99 29.00
CA ARG A 903 15.27 -11.67 30.30
C ARG A 903 14.54 -10.91 31.42
N LYS A 904 14.11 -9.64 31.20
CA LYS A 904 13.34 -8.83 32.18
C LYS A 904 11.90 -9.29 32.38
N VAL A 905 11.28 -10.02 31.44
CA VAL A 905 9.85 -10.34 31.55
C VAL A 905 9.60 -11.37 32.67
N SER A 906 10.65 -11.94 33.29
CA SER A 906 10.49 -13.02 34.29
C SER A 906 11.07 -12.77 35.69
N THR A 907 11.74 -11.65 36.02
CA THR A 907 12.24 -11.41 37.40
C THR A 907 12.31 -9.94 37.83
N GLU A 908 12.04 -9.69 39.13
CA GLU A 908 12.18 -8.39 39.83
C GLU A 908 13.63 -7.91 39.81
N ILE A 909 13.94 -6.98 38.92
CA ILE A 909 15.20 -6.24 38.93
C ILE A 909 14.97 -4.87 39.56
N SER A 910 15.91 -4.41 40.40
CA SER A 910 15.84 -3.10 41.06
C SER A 910 15.73 -1.95 40.04
N SER A 911 14.98 -0.90 40.39
CA SER A 911 14.85 0.34 39.61
C SER A 911 16.21 0.91 39.17
N GLU A 912 17.24 0.71 40.00
CA GLU A 912 18.63 1.11 39.76
C GLU A 912 19.24 0.51 38.48
N LEU A 913 18.90 -0.73 38.12
CA LEU A 913 19.40 -1.37 36.89
C LEU A 913 18.64 -0.89 35.64
N ILE A 914 17.35 -0.55 35.77
CA ILE A 914 16.55 0.02 34.66
C ILE A 914 17.15 1.36 34.22
N GLU A 915 17.57 2.19 35.17
CA GLU A 915 18.21 3.47 34.92
C GLU A 915 19.57 3.34 34.22
N ILE A 916 20.27 2.22 34.37
CA ILE A 916 21.55 1.96 33.69
C ILE A 916 21.34 1.45 32.25
N PHE A 917 20.28 0.67 32.00
CA PHE A 917 20.06 0.06 30.67
C PHE A 917 19.41 0.99 29.65
N ASN A 918 18.55 1.92 30.07
CA ASN A 918 17.89 2.84 29.14
C ASN A 918 18.89 3.71 28.36
N PRO A 919 19.91 4.33 28.98
CA PRO A 919 20.91 5.12 28.26
C PRO A 919 21.72 4.29 27.26
N LEU A 920 22.02 3.02 27.59
CA LEU A 920 22.74 2.10 26.70
C LEU A 920 21.93 1.76 25.45
N GLY A 921 20.62 1.52 25.61
CA GLY A 921 19.71 1.26 24.50
C GLY A 921 19.48 2.49 23.65
N ASN A 922 19.29 3.67 24.26
CA ASN A 922 19.13 4.92 23.54
C ASN A 922 20.41 5.27 22.75
N ALA A 923 21.59 5.07 23.34
CA ALA A 923 22.86 5.25 22.65
C ALA A 923 23.03 4.30 21.45
N GLN A 924 22.50 3.06 21.52
CA GLN A 924 22.50 2.17 20.36
C GLN A 924 21.62 2.71 19.25
N ARG A 925 20.43 3.23 19.57
CA ARG A 925 19.55 3.88 18.58
C ARG A 925 20.23 5.10 17.96
N VAL A 926 20.91 5.93 18.76
CA VAL A 926 21.69 7.06 18.24
C VAL A 926 22.78 6.60 17.28
N MET A 927 23.57 5.58 17.64
CA MET A 927 24.61 5.09 16.74
C MET A 927 24.04 4.47 15.46
N ALA A 928 22.89 3.80 15.54
CA ALA A 928 22.18 3.29 14.38
C ALA A 928 21.72 4.44 13.47
N THR A 929 21.05 5.46 14.04
CA THR A 929 20.61 6.65 13.31
C THR A 929 21.79 7.43 12.73
N THR A 930 22.91 7.57 13.44
CA THR A 930 24.13 8.19 12.93
C THR A 930 24.69 7.45 11.72
N LYS A 931 24.78 6.11 11.78
CA LYS A 931 25.25 5.31 10.64
C LYS A 931 24.31 5.41 9.44
N LEU A 932 23.01 5.46 9.70
CA LEU A 932 22.01 5.70 8.66
C LEU A 932 22.22 7.04 7.97
N ILE A 933 22.46 8.11 8.73
CA ILE A 933 22.78 9.44 8.18
C ILE A 933 24.09 9.39 7.39
N GLU A 934 25.11 8.70 7.88
CA GLU A 934 26.39 8.52 7.18
C GLU A 934 26.22 7.79 5.85
N GLU A 935 25.47 6.69 5.83
CA GLU A 935 25.22 5.87 4.64
C GLU A 935 24.32 6.59 3.63
N ALA A 936 23.44 7.47 4.11
CA ALA A 936 22.52 8.26 3.31
C ALA A 936 23.15 9.53 2.70
N ASN A 937 24.41 9.87 3.00
CA ASN A 937 25.02 11.13 2.58
C ASN A 937 26.04 10.93 1.45
N PRO A 938 25.70 11.15 0.16
CA PRO A 938 26.60 10.89 -0.96
C PRO A 938 27.68 11.97 -1.18
N VAL A 939 27.65 13.09 -0.45
CA VAL A 939 28.63 14.18 -0.61
C VAL A 939 29.38 14.43 0.70
N PRO A 940 30.72 14.29 0.73
CA PRO A 940 31.52 14.55 1.92
C PRO A 940 31.29 15.98 2.46
N PRO A 941 31.27 16.20 3.78
CA PRO A 941 31.00 17.51 4.39
C PRO A 941 31.88 18.65 3.85
N GLU A 942 33.11 18.36 3.48
CA GLU A 942 34.06 19.31 2.87
C GLU A 942 33.67 19.76 1.45
N GLN A 943 33.00 18.88 0.69
CA GLN A 943 32.51 19.19 -0.66
C GLN A 943 31.22 20.02 -0.59
N ALA A 944 30.32 19.70 0.35
CA ALA A 944 29.16 20.54 0.65
C ALA A 944 29.57 21.93 1.15
N LYS A 945 30.59 22.04 2.02
CA LYS A 945 31.17 23.33 2.44
C LYS A 945 31.72 24.12 1.24
N LYS A 946 32.44 23.49 0.32
CA LYS A 946 32.94 24.15 -0.90
C LYS A 946 31.82 24.65 -1.80
N GLU A 947 30.75 23.87 -1.98
CA GLU A 947 29.60 24.24 -2.81
C GLU A 947 28.78 25.38 -2.17
N ILE A 948 28.60 25.36 -0.85
CA ILE A 948 27.94 26.43 -0.10
C ILE A 948 28.79 27.71 -0.10
N GLN A 949 30.11 27.60 0.08
CA GLN A 949 31.04 28.72 0.00
C GLN A 949 31.07 29.31 -1.42
N ALA A 950 31.03 28.46 -2.46
CA ALA A 950 30.96 28.88 -3.86
C ALA A 950 29.65 29.64 -4.13
N LYS A 951 28.49 29.14 -3.67
CA LYS A 951 27.21 29.84 -3.79
C LYS A 951 27.16 31.15 -2.99
N ARG A 952 27.75 31.19 -1.78
CA ARG A 952 27.85 32.42 -0.99
C ARG A 952 28.76 33.47 -1.63
N THR A 953 29.85 33.05 -2.26
CA THR A 953 30.75 33.95 -3.01
C THR A 953 30.06 34.48 -4.26
N GLN A 954 29.31 33.62 -4.96
CA GLN A 954 28.50 33.99 -6.13
C GLN A 954 27.38 34.98 -5.80
N LEU A 955 26.82 34.92 -4.57
CA LEU A 955 25.82 35.86 -4.05
C LEU A 955 26.44 37.14 -3.44
N ALA A 956 27.68 37.09 -2.96
CA ALA A 956 28.39 38.24 -2.41
C ALA A 956 29.04 39.12 -3.50
N ASP A 957 29.43 38.52 -4.63
CA ASP A 957 29.91 39.25 -5.82
C ASP A 957 28.78 39.99 -6.57
N THR A 958 27.52 39.73 -6.19
CA THR A 958 26.37 40.55 -6.57
C THR A 958 25.98 41.50 -5.44
N GLY A 959 26.59 42.67 -5.35
CA GLY A 959 26.04 43.77 -4.54
C GLY A 959 26.53 45.15 -4.99
N PRO A 960 25.94 46.29 -4.51
CA PRO A 960 24.65 46.48 -3.82
C PRO A 960 23.77 47.65 -4.39
N GLY A 961 22.49 47.72 -3.99
CA GLY A 961 21.57 48.88 -4.12
C GLY A 961 20.20 48.52 -4.73
N ASN A 962 19.02 48.78 -4.16
CA ASN A 962 18.58 49.77 -3.19
C ASN A 962 17.41 49.24 -2.32
N GLU A 963 17.40 49.74 -1.08
CA GLU A 963 16.28 50.05 -0.19
C GLU A 963 14.88 49.46 -0.48
N PHE A 964 14.36 48.70 0.49
CA PHE A 964 12.98 48.90 0.95
C PHE A 964 12.92 48.84 2.48
N LYS A 965 12.74 50.03 3.07
CA LYS A 965 12.21 50.22 4.42
C LYS A 965 10.67 50.20 4.36
N SER A 966 10.08 49.67 5.42
CA SER A 966 8.74 49.92 5.97
C SER A 966 7.52 49.76 5.03
N ASN A 967 6.79 48.65 5.18
CA ASN A 967 5.55 48.60 5.98
C ASN A 967 5.11 47.15 6.16
#